data_AF-D4CIN8-F1
#
_entry.id   AF-D4CIN8-F1
#
_cell.length_a   1.000
_cell.length_b   1.000
_cell.length_c   1.000
_cell.angle_alpha   90.00
_cell.angle_beta   90.00
_cell.angle_gamma   90.00
#
_symmetry.space_group_name_H-M   'P 1'
#
loop_
_entity.id
_entity.type
_entity.pdbx_description
1 polymer ?
#
loop_
_entity_poly.entity_id
_entity_poly.type
_entity_poly.pdbx_seq_one_letter_code
_entity_poly.pdbx_strand_id
1 'polypeptide(L)'
;MNYLAHISEDKTREQSVLSHLKGAAELAGGFASEFGCEDWGYYVGMLHDIGKYSEAFQRRLRGSAVRVDHSTAGAKLSYERTGEGPKTLRLAYAIASYCIAGHHAGLPDRGGSSDTAERKTFSGRMKKKLEDYSAYESEVKLPLIRTEVNLSEGSKTPGFEVNFITRFLYSCLVDADYLDTESFMRGEKPRGRGQGESLKELKERLDHYIEPWLRDDPKSEINRRRTEILKSCLLAGEGEKGLYRLSVPTGGGKTIASLAFALRHALCHGMKRIIYVIPYTSIIEQNAAVFKEILGEQNVLEHHSNVDYEDDEELCPMQLAAENWDMPLIVTTNVQFFESLFSNRPSKCRKIHNIANSVLIFDEAQMLPKDYLQPCISSIEELIRRYHCSAVLCTATQPDIDPFLQSAGEVRELCPDMAEQFSFFRRCEIRFLGKLEQETLLERLSGETQALCILNTRREVQEIYELLRKDGGEDGLYHLSTLMIPKHRRKVLGDIRERLKKGDGKRCIVISTSLVEAGVDLDFASVYREIAGLDSIIQAVGRCNREGRRKREESICHVFSLEDSKSVPLSQKQRIEIGSWLLEKGRDPADPDTIREYFWMLYGKPGRKAIPGTERSDRKAVLGMQETDKKAILKKIEENPFSFPTQAEDLRLIEQNGETIFVPWDEEGRELLFQIEREGMSRKRARAMQQYSVNLYENLFRQLFDAGKFRALESGAKGNLYVLREKEDYSEEKGILLEAELGEGSEMSVGVKVKIWGDYALFSRPELRVERYSYDVITPSAARGILEAIYWHPGLRWQIDRIHVLKPICFTSIRRNEVESKILCGKLLTAYNGGKGEGLFLNTKADIVQRSSIILKDVAYGIEAHFEMTEKASPGDNPGKFKDIMSRRLRKGECYHQPYLGCREFPAFFCPWDEGEEHRGGESRDFGLMLYDMDYSNPEDIRPTFFRAKMENGVIDLRNCEVLR
;
A
#
# COMPACT_ATOMS: atom_id res chain seq x y z
N MET A 1 41.94 -30.49 7.98
CA MET A 1 40.79 -30.20 8.87
C MET A 1 39.54 -30.60 8.11
N ASN A 2 38.56 -31.26 8.72
CA ASN A 2 37.29 -31.54 8.04
C ASN A 2 36.40 -30.29 8.16
N TYR A 3 36.17 -29.57 7.05
CA TYR A 3 35.35 -28.36 7.04
C TYR A 3 33.89 -28.73 6.83
N LEU A 4 33.03 -28.33 7.77
CA LEU A 4 31.61 -28.64 7.75
C LEU A 4 30.79 -27.42 7.31
N ALA A 5 29.75 -27.66 6.49
CA ALA A 5 28.74 -26.66 6.17
C ALA A 5 27.63 -26.66 7.22
N HIS A 6 27.13 -27.84 7.58
CA HIS A 6 25.97 -28.04 8.44
C HIS A 6 26.21 -29.19 9.44
N ILE A 7 25.55 -29.07 10.59
CA ILE A 7 25.42 -30.11 11.61
C ILE A 7 23.92 -30.20 11.90
N SER A 8 23.36 -31.41 11.92
CA SER A 8 21.93 -31.60 12.18
C SER A 8 21.55 -31.16 13.60
N GLU A 9 20.27 -30.87 13.84
CA GLU A 9 19.78 -30.38 15.15
C GLU A 9 20.05 -31.38 16.29
N ASP A 10 19.92 -32.68 16.00
CA ASP A 10 20.25 -33.79 16.90
C ASP A 10 21.77 -34.06 17.01
N LYS A 11 22.59 -33.34 16.25
CA LYS A 11 24.05 -33.44 16.16
C LYS A 11 24.57 -34.82 15.75
N THR A 12 23.75 -35.63 15.09
CA THR A 12 24.14 -36.97 14.64
C THR A 12 24.69 -37.00 13.22
N ARG A 13 24.41 -35.97 12.41
CA ARG A 13 24.84 -35.86 11.02
C ARG A 13 25.68 -34.61 10.80
N GLU A 14 26.68 -34.75 9.94
CA GLU A 14 27.57 -33.67 9.53
C GLU A 14 27.61 -33.62 8.00
N GLN A 15 27.47 -32.43 7.42
CA GLN A 15 27.64 -32.20 5.98
C GLN A 15 28.96 -31.48 5.76
N SER A 16 29.85 -32.03 4.94
CA SER A 16 31.07 -31.31 4.53
C SER A 16 30.72 -30.12 3.63
N VAL A 17 31.57 -29.08 3.62
CA VAL A 17 31.36 -27.93 2.74
C VAL A 17 31.34 -28.37 1.28
N LEU A 18 32.28 -29.22 0.83
CA LEU A 18 32.28 -29.75 -0.53
C LEU A 18 30.99 -30.49 -0.91
N SER A 19 30.42 -31.29 0.00
CA SER A 19 29.18 -32.01 -0.28
C SER A 19 28.01 -31.05 -0.48
N HIS A 20 27.90 -30.03 0.38
CA HIS A 20 26.86 -29.01 0.29
C HIS A 20 26.99 -28.18 -1.00
N LEU A 21 28.21 -27.74 -1.33
CA LEU A 21 28.48 -27.00 -2.57
C LEU A 21 28.09 -27.79 -3.82
N LYS A 22 28.39 -29.10 -3.85
CA LYS A 22 28.00 -29.98 -4.98
C LYS A 22 26.49 -30.18 -5.06
N GLY A 23 25.83 -30.47 -3.94
CA GLY A 23 24.37 -30.66 -3.92
C GLY A 23 23.62 -29.41 -4.36
N ALA A 24 24.02 -28.24 -3.84
CA ALA A 24 23.47 -26.95 -4.27
C ALA A 24 23.79 -26.65 -5.76
N ALA A 25 25.00 -26.97 -6.24
CA ALA A 25 25.38 -26.76 -7.64
C ALA A 25 24.59 -27.64 -8.63
N GLU A 26 24.39 -28.92 -8.30
CA GLU A 26 23.61 -29.85 -9.13
C GLU A 26 22.14 -29.40 -9.22
N LEU A 27 21.55 -28.98 -8.09
CA LEU A 27 20.19 -28.45 -8.06
C LEU A 27 20.09 -27.12 -8.85
N ALA A 28 20.96 -26.15 -8.56
CA ALA A 28 20.94 -24.84 -9.21
C ALA A 28 21.21 -24.95 -10.71
N GLY A 29 22.13 -25.83 -11.14
CA GLY A 29 22.37 -26.12 -12.55
C GLY A 29 21.16 -26.77 -13.21
N GLY A 30 20.56 -27.76 -12.56
CA GLY A 30 19.32 -28.40 -13.03
C GLY A 30 18.19 -27.40 -13.24
N PHE A 31 17.98 -26.47 -12.30
CA PHE A 31 16.98 -25.39 -12.45
C PHE A 31 17.32 -24.44 -13.59
N ALA A 32 18.59 -24.05 -13.71
CA ALA A 32 19.04 -23.11 -14.73
C ALA A 32 19.06 -23.70 -16.15
N SER A 33 19.06 -25.03 -16.28
CA SER A 33 19.00 -25.73 -17.57
C SER A 33 17.73 -25.40 -18.37
N GLU A 34 16.61 -25.13 -17.69
CA GLU A 34 15.31 -24.81 -18.31
C GLU A 34 15.33 -23.46 -19.08
N PHE A 35 16.36 -22.64 -18.92
CA PHE A 35 16.57 -21.41 -19.68
C PHE A 35 18.00 -21.29 -20.22
N GLY A 36 18.69 -22.43 -20.40
CA GLY A 36 19.98 -22.51 -21.09
C GLY A 36 21.18 -22.00 -20.28
N CYS A 37 21.10 -21.98 -18.96
CA CYS A 37 22.15 -21.45 -18.06
C CYS A 37 22.66 -22.49 -17.05
N GLU A 38 22.63 -23.77 -17.40
CA GLU A 38 22.99 -24.89 -16.51
C GLU A 38 24.36 -24.71 -15.84
N ASP A 39 25.39 -24.39 -16.62
CA ASP A 39 26.76 -24.17 -16.12
C ASP A 39 26.89 -22.89 -15.28
N TRP A 40 26.06 -21.88 -15.51
CA TRP A 40 25.99 -20.69 -14.65
C TRP A 40 25.39 -21.05 -13.29
N GLY A 41 24.31 -21.83 -13.28
CA GLY A 41 23.66 -22.36 -12.07
C GLY A 41 24.61 -23.22 -11.24
N TYR A 42 25.28 -24.16 -11.91
CA TYR A 42 26.31 -25.00 -11.28
C TYR A 42 27.45 -24.15 -10.71
N TYR A 43 27.91 -23.15 -11.47
CA TYR A 43 28.97 -22.24 -11.04
C TYR A 43 28.59 -21.49 -9.76
N VAL A 44 27.41 -20.86 -9.69
CA VAL A 44 27.01 -20.12 -8.48
C VAL A 44 26.85 -21.03 -7.27
N GLY A 45 26.32 -22.24 -7.45
CA GLY A 45 26.18 -23.22 -6.37
C GLY A 45 27.52 -23.69 -5.82
N MET A 46 28.53 -23.90 -6.66
CA MET A 46 29.88 -24.30 -6.21
C MET A 46 30.61 -23.20 -5.43
N LEU A 47 30.25 -21.92 -5.62
CA LEU A 47 30.98 -20.79 -5.04
C LEU A 47 30.29 -20.16 -3.83
N HIS A 48 28.96 -20.30 -3.70
CA HIS A 48 28.18 -19.44 -2.80
C HIS A 48 28.66 -19.42 -1.35
N ASP A 49 29.11 -20.58 -0.87
CA ASP A 49 29.47 -20.82 0.53
C ASP A 49 30.95 -21.16 0.75
N ILE A 50 31.83 -20.83 -0.20
CA ILE A 50 33.29 -21.03 -0.03
C ILE A 50 33.86 -20.31 1.22
N GLY A 51 33.21 -19.25 1.72
CA GLY A 51 33.65 -18.62 2.98
C GLY A 51 33.51 -19.53 4.22
N LYS A 52 32.77 -20.65 4.14
CA LYS A 52 32.65 -21.64 5.21
C LYS A 52 33.96 -22.41 5.48
N TYR A 53 34.94 -22.34 4.58
CA TYR A 53 36.31 -22.86 4.76
C TYR A 53 37.18 -22.03 5.73
N SER A 54 36.61 -21.01 6.38
CA SER A 54 37.32 -20.23 7.40
C SER A 54 37.23 -20.87 8.80
N GLU A 55 38.31 -20.79 9.57
CA GLU A 55 38.32 -21.27 10.96
C GLU A 55 37.28 -20.56 11.84
N ALA A 56 37.04 -19.27 11.58
CA ALA A 56 36.02 -18.49 12.26
C ALA A 56 34.62 -19.09 12.03
N PHE A 57 34.28 -19.49 10.80
CA PHE A 57 32.99 -20.12 10.50
C PHE A 57 32.87 -21.47 11.20
N GLN A 58 33.92 -22.29 11.18
CA GLN A 58 33.92 -23.60 11.84
C GLN A 58 33.72 -23.48 13.37
N ARG A 59 34.26 -22.41 14.00
CA ARG A 59 33.98 -22.11 15.43
C ARG A 59 32.54 -21.68 15.65
N ARG A 60 31.97 -20.84 14.76
CA ARG A 60 30.57 -20.42 14.82
C ARG A 60 29.63 -21.62 14.71
N LEU A 61 29.88 -22.54 13.78
CA LEU A 61 29.08 -23.75 13.59
C LEU A 61 29.04 -24.64 14.85
N ARG A 62 30.11 -24.64 15.65
CA ARG A 62 30.21 -25.36 16.93
C ARG A 62 29.71 -24.57 18.15
N GLY A 63 28.98 -23.47 17.94
CA GLY A 63 28.29 -22.72 18.99
C GLY A 63 28.98 -21.45 19.47
N SER A 64 30.06 -21.00 18.83
CA SER A 64 30.69 -19.71 19.15
C SER A 64 29.84 -18.52 18.66
N ALA A 65 29.75 -17.46 19.46
CA ALA A 65 29.01 -16.23 19.13
C ALA A 65 29.69 -15.32 18.08
N VAL A 66 30.76 -15.80 17.41
CA VAL A 66 31.49 -15.03 16.40
C VAL A 66 30.61 -14.83 15.16
N ARG A 67 30.45 -13.58 14.74
CA ARG A 67 29.79 -13.22 13.49
C ARG A 67 30.78 -13.34 12.33
N VAL A 68 30.43 -14.12 11.31
CA VAL A 68 31.30 -14.37 10.15
C VAL A 68 30.55 -14.03 8.88
N ASP A 69 31.19 -13.27 7.99
CA ASP A 69 30.70 -13.00 6.64
C ASP A 69 31.26 -14.05 5.68
N HIS A 70 30.57 -15.19 5.59
CA HIS A 70 31.00 -16.28 4.71
C HIS A 70 30.51 -16.07 3.26
N SER A 71 29.39 -15.35 3.07
CA SER A 71 28.76 -15.15 1.76
C SER A 71 29.57 -14.29 0.77
N THR A 72 30.45 -13.42 1.27
CA THR A 72 31.19 -12.48 0.41
C THR A 72 32.39 -13.13 -0.28
N ALA A 73 32.92 -14.25 0.24
CA ALA A 73 34.13 -14.90 -0.29
C ALA A 73 33.95 -15.37 -1.74
N GLY A 74 32.93 -16.18 -2.02
CA GLY A 74 32.64 -16.67 -3.37
C GLY A 74 32.31 -15.55 -4.36
N ALA A 75 31.65 -14.48 -3.89
CA ALA A 75 31.33 -13.34 -4.72
C ALA A 75 32.60 -12.60 -5.19
N LYS A 76 33.61 -12.47 -4.32
CA LYS A 76 34.90 -11.86 -4.69
C LYS A 76 35.65 -12.69 -5.72
N LEU A 77 35.75 -14.00 -5.51
CA LEU A 77 36.38 -14.91 -6.47
C LEU A 77 35.72 -14.81 -7.85
N SER A 78 34.39 -14.75 -7.90
CA SER A 78 33.68 -14.55 -9.16
C SER A 78 33.89 -13.15 -9.75
N TYR A 79 33.96 -12.11 -8.92
CA TYR A 79 34.18 -10.74 -9.38
C TYR A 79 35.59 -10.54 -9.96
N GLU A 80 36.61 -11.18 -9.40
CA GLU A 80 37.99 -11.13 -9.90
C GLU A 80 38.08 -11.69 -11.34
N ARG A 81 37.28 -12.70 -11.67
CA ARG A 81 37.19 -13.29 -13.02
C ARG A 81 36.50 -12.40 -14.05
N THR A 82 35.92 -11.27 -13.66
CA THR A 82 35.33 -10.32 -14.62
C THR A 82 36.37 -9.66 -15.53
N GLY A 83 37.67 -9.82 -15.25
CA GLY A 83 38.76 -9.46 -16.16
C GLY A 83 39.03 -10.47 -17.28
N GLU A 84 38.45 -11.67 -17.21
CA GLU A 84 38.79 -12.81 -18.07
C GLU A 84 37.88 -12.91 -19.30
N GLY A 85 38.46 -13.27 -20.44
CA GLY A 85 37.72 -13.62 -21.66
C GLY A 85 36.96 -12.47 -22.34
N PRO A 86 36.00 -12.80 -23.23
CA PRO A 86 35.20 -11.83 -23.98
C PRO A 86 34.15 -11.13 -23.10
N LYS A 87 33.58 -10.02 -23.59
CA LYS A 87 32.64 -9.15 -22.84
C LYS A 87 31.42 -9.91 -22.29
N THR A 88 30.89 -10.86 -23.04
CA THR A 88 29.78 -11.75 -22.67
C THR A 88 30.11 -12.58 -21.42
N LEU A 89 31.29 -13.21 -21.41
CA LEU A 89 31.77 -14.01 -20.29
C LEU A 89 32.06 -13.15 -19.04
N ARG A 90 32.61 -11.95 -19.21
CA ARG A 90 32.82 -11.00 -18.11
C ARG A 90 31.51 -10.61 -17.42
N LEU A 91 30.45 -10.39 -18.22
CA LEU A 91 29.12 -10.10 -17.71
C LEU A 91 28.53 -11.30 -16.96
N ALA A 92 28.74 -12.52 -17.45
CA ALA A 92 28.32 -13.74 -16.76
C ALA A 92 28.92 -13.85 -15.35
N TYR A 93 30.24 -13.64 -15.22
CA TYR A 93 30.93 -13.63 -13.92
C TYR A 93 30.47 -12.50 -13.01
N ALA A 94 30.12 -11.33 -13.58
CA ALA A 94 29.53 -10.24 -12.81
C ALA A 94 28.14 -10.64 -12.28
N ILE A 95 27.26 -11.18 -13.11
CA ILE A 95 25.93 -11.66 -12.71
C ILE A 95 26.03 -12.73 -11.61
N ALA A 96 26.91 -13.71 -11.79
CA ALA A 96 27.18 -14.75 -10.80
C ALA A 96 27.65 -14.16 -9.46
N SER A 97 28.53 -13.14 -9.50
CA SER A 97 29.02 -12.48 -8.29
C SER A 97 27.91 -11.80 -7.48
N TYR A 98 26.91 -11.21 -8.14
CA TYR A 98 25.73 -10.62 -7.50
C TYR A 98 24.82 -11.68 -6.86
N CYS A 99 24.57 -12.78 -7.57
CA CYS A 99 23.78 -13.90 -7.04
C CYS A 99 24.41 -14.45 -5.75
N ILE A 100 25.72 -14.72 -5.79
CA ILE A 100 26.47 -15.21 -4.64
C ILE A 100 26.48 -14.18 -3.50
N ALA A 101 26.73 -12.89 -3.77
CA ALA A 101 26.72 -11.88 -2.72
C ALA A 101 25.35 -11.75 -2.03
N GLY A 102 24.26 -12.04 -2.76
CA GLY A 102 22.89 -11.85 -2.31
C GLY A 102 22.27 -13.02 -1.56
N HIS A 103 22.78 -14.26 -1.66
CA HIS A 103 22.00 -15.48 -1.36
C HIS A 103 21.34 -15.53 0.04
N HIS A 104 21.92 -14.89 1.06
CA HIS A 104 21.29 -14.76 2.38
C HIS A 104 20.53 -13.44 2.63
N ALA A 105 21.05 -12.32 2.13
CA ALA A 105 20.57 -10.98 2.52
C ALA A 105 19.65 -10.33 1.47
N GLY A 106 19.55 -10.93 0.30
CA GLY A 106 18.97 -10.34 -0.89
C GLY A 106 19.99 -9.73 -1.84
N LEU A 107 19.62 -9.66 -3.13
CA LEU A 107 20.41 -9.00 -4.15
C LEU A 107 20.66 -7.52 -3.75
N PRO A 108 21.92 -7.04 -3.78
CA PRO A 108 22.26 -5.67 -3.40
C PRO A 108 22.21 -4.70 -4.60
N ASP A 109 22.01 -3.41 -4.31
CA ASP A 109 22.30 -2.35 -5.28
C ASP A 109 23.81 -2.28 -5.58
N ARG A 110 24.18 -1.89 -6.79
CA ARG A 110 25.58 -1.73 -7.22
C ARG A 110 26.42 -0.88 -6.27
N GLY A 111 25.89 0.26 -5.83
CA GLY A 111 26.63 1.23 -5.05
C GLY A 111 27.64 2.04 -5.85
N GLY A 112 28.36 2.92 -5.16
CA GLY A 112 29.34 3.85 -5.73
C GLY A 112 30.79 3.50 -5.40
N SER A 113 31.73 4.07 -6.14
CA SER A 113 33.17 3.94 -5.87
C SER A 113 33.58 4.52 -4.51
N SER A 114 32.80 5.45 -3.96
CA SER A 114 32.98 6.03 -2.62
C SER A 114 32.44 5.19 -1.48
N ASP A 115 31.73 4.08 -1.75
CA ASP A 115 31.13 3.25 -0.70
C ASP A 115 32.21 2.63 0.20
N THR A 116 31.98 2.65 1.51
CA THR A 116 32.84 1.98 2.50
C THR A 116 32.45 0.51 2.65
N ALA A 117 33.32 -0.29 3.28
CA ALA A 117 33.07 -1.72 3.55
C ALA A 117 31.80 -2.00 4.39
N GLU A 118 31.34 -0.98 5.14
CA GLU A 118 30.14 -1.04 5.98
C GLU A 118 28.83 -0.82 5.21
N ARG A 119 28.88 -0.26 3.99
CA ARG A 119 27.69 -0.06 3.16
C ARG A 119 27.17 -1.41 2.66
N LYS A 120 25.85 -1.58 2.68
CA LYS A 120 25.16 -2.80 2.24
C LYS A 120 25.04 -2.96 0.71
N THR A 121 25.82 -2.21 -0.05
CA THR A 121 25.88 -2.28 -1.52
C THR A 121 26.85 -3.37 -1.98
N PHE A 122 26.78 -3.73 -3.25
CA PHE A 122 27.74 -4.65 -3.86
C PHE A 122 29.18 -4.10 -3.76
N SER A 123 29.38 -2.83 -4.14
CA SER A 123 30.68 -2.15 -4.08
C SER A 123 31.25 -2.10 -2.65
N GLY A 124 30.41 -1.84 -1.65
CA GLY A 124 30.82 -1.91 -0.24
C GLY A 124 31.26 -3.31 0.18
N ARG A 125 30.47 -4.34 -0.17
CA ARG A 125 30.82 -5.75 0.12
C ARG A 125 32.15 -6.17 -0.49
N MET A 126 32.44 -5.80 -1.74
CA MET A 126 33.70 -6.18 -2.39
C MET A 126 34.94 -5.59 -1.68
N LYS A 127 34.78 -4.51 -0.91
CA LYS A 127 35.86 -3.88 -0.12
C LYS A 127 36.05 -4.47 1.28
N LYS A 128 35.19 -5.39 1.73
CA LYS A 128 35.31 -6.00 3.07
C LYS A 128 36.59 -6.81 3.21
N LYS A 129 37.24 -6.75 4.35
CA LYS A 129 38.31 -7.70 4.71
C LYS A 129 37.64 -8.98 5.22
N LEU A 130 37.97 -10.12 4.61
CA LEU A 130 37.42 -11.42 4.98
C LEU A 130 38.44 -12.23 5.78
N GLU A 131 37.93 -13.18 6.56
CA GLU A 131 38.74 -14.23 7.17
C GLU A 131 39.43 -15.08 6.10
N ASP A 132 40.53 -15.74 6.43
CA ASP A 132 41.17 -16.67 5.49
C ASP A 132 40.26 -17.87 5.20
N TYR A 133 39.99 -18.11 3.92
CA TYR A 133 39.18 -19.21 3.41
C TYR A 133 39.95 -20.07 2.40
N SER A 134 41.26 -19.85 2.20
CA SER A 134 42.11 -20.49 1.18
C SER A 134 42.13 -22.02 1.22
N ALA A 135 41.73 -22.64 2.34
CA ALA A 135 41.61 -24.09 2.47
C ALA A 135 40.71 -24.74 1.40
N TYR A 136 39.76 -24.00 0.81
CA TYR A 136 38.91 -24.49 -0.27
C TYR A 136 39.69 -25.00 -1.49
N GLU A 137 40.87 -24.41 -1.78
CA GLU A 137 41.68 -24.73 -2.96
C GLU A 137 42.18 -26.18 -2.96
N SER A 138 42.25 -26.81 -1.79
CA SER A 138 42.68 -28.20 -1.64
C SER A 138 41.65 -29.22 -2.12
N GLU A 139 40.35 -28.86 -2.17
CA GLU A 139 39.26 -29.80 -2.50
C GLU A 139 38.25 -29.29 -3.55
N VAL A 140 38.17 -27.98 -3.77
CA VAL A 140 37.25 -27.35 -4.72
C VAL A 140 38.01 -26.88 -5.96
N LYS A 141 37.79 -27.55 -7.08
CA LYS A 141 38.18 -27.03 -8.40
C LYS A 141 37.09 -26.08 -8.90
N LEU A 142 37.42 -24.79 -9.02
CA LEU A 142 36.47 -23.79 -9.49
C LEU A 142 35.96 -24.12 -10.90
N PRO A 143 34.64 -24.26 -11.11
CA PRO A 143 34.07 -24.47 -12.44
C PRO A 143 34.27 -23.23 -13.33
N LEU A 144 34.04 -23.41 -14.63
CA LEU A 144 34.07 -22.34 -15.61
C LEU A 144 32.68 -22.18 -16.22
N ILE A 145 32.29 -20.93 -16.45
CA ILE A 145 31.15 -20.62 -17.31
C ILE A 145 31.63 -20.71 -18.76
N ARG A 146 30.92 -21.49 -19.57
CA ARG A 146 31.19 -21.76 -20.99
C ARG A 146 30.06 -21.28 -21.88
N THR A 147 28.82 -21.32 -21.38
CA THR A 147 27.66 -20.93 -22.16
C THR A 147 27.62 -19.42 -22.33
N GLU A 148 27.63 -18.98 -23.58
CA GLU A 148 27.40 -17.57 -23.93
C GLU A 148 25.91 -17.31 -24.04
N VAL A 149 25.38 -16.49 -23.13
CA VAL A 149 24.00 -16.00 -23.23
C VAL A 149 24.03 -14.69 -24.01
N ASN A 150 23.41 -14.68 -25.19
CA ASN A 150 23.38 -13.50 -26.04
C ASN A 150 22.36 -12.48 -25.53
N LEU A 151 22.74 -11.68 -24.53
CA LEU A 151 21.92 -10.64 -23.87
C LEU A 151 21.76 -9.35 -24.72
N SER A 152 22.00 -9.40 -26.04
CA SER A 152 22.07 -8.21 -26.88
C SER A 152 21.61 -8.34 -28.33
N GLU A 153 21.56 -9.53 -28.93
CA GLU A 153 21.05 -9.65 -30.31
C GLU A 153 19.54 -9.37 -30.39
N GLY A 154 19.18 -8.28 -31.07
CA GLY A 154 17.80 -7.89 -31.35
C GLY A 154 17.05 -7.20 -30.20
N SER A 155 17.69 -7.02 -29.03
CA SER A 155 17.05 -6.39 -27.88
C SER A 155 17.10 -4.87 -27.92
N LYS A 156 15.97 -4.24 -27.59
CA LYS A 156 15.89 -2.79 -27.36
C LYS A 156 16.24 -2.39 -25.92
N THR A 157 16.36 -3.37 -25.01
CA THR A 157 16.47 -3.18 -23.55
C THR A 157 17.45 -4.19 -22.95
N PRO A 158 18.77 -4.09 -23.24
CA PRO A 158 19.77 -5.05 -22.76
C PRO A 158 19.97 -4.99 -21.24
N GLY A 159 19.85 -3.82 -20.59
CA GLY A 159 19.89 -3.72 -19.12
C GLY A 159 18.73 -4.49 -18.47
N PHE A 160 17.56 -4.39 -19.11
CA PHE A 160 16.40 -5.26 -19.08
C PHE A 160 16.70 -6.69 -18.63
N GLU A 161 17.38 -7.34 -19.55
CA GLU A 161 17.67 -8.76 -19.59
C GLU A 161 18.73 -9.15 -18.57
N VAL A 162 19.77 -8.32 -18.43
CA VAL A 162 20.80 -8.51 -17.38
C VAL A 162 20.15 -8.55 -16.00
N ASN A 163 19.21 -7.64 -15.75
CA ASN A 163 18.48 -7.60 -14.50
C ASN A 163 17.61 -8.85 -14.29
N PHE A 164 16.87 -9.27 -15.31
CA PHE A 164 16.01 -10.46 -15.28
C PHE A 164 16.80 -11.76 -15.07
N ILE A 165 17.83 -12.00 -15.87
CA ILE A 165 18.65 -13.23 -15.76
C ILE A 165 19.38 -13.30 -14.42
N THR A 166 19.79 -12.16 -13.86
CA THR A 166 20.38 -12.14 -12.52
C THR A 166 19.38 -12.63 -11.47
N ARG A 167 18.11 -12.23 -11.55
CA ARG A 167 17.07 -12.72 -10.62
C ARG A 167 16.73 -14.19 -10.83
N PHE A 168 16.68 -14.68 -12.07
CA PHE A 168 16.43 -16.08 -12.36
C PHE A 168 17.56 -16.98 -11.86
N LEU A 169 18.82 -16.60 -12.11
CA LEU A 169 19.98 -17.34 -11.59
C LEU A 169 20.05 -17.28 -10.06
N TYR A 170 19.79 -16.10 -9.48
CA TYR A 170 19.68 -15.93 -8.03
C TYR A 170 18.58 -16.81 -7.42
N SER A 171 17.42 -16.90 -8.08
CA SER A 171 16.33 -17.79 -7.69
C SER A 171 16.77 -19.25 -7.66
N CYS A 172 17.47 -19.71 -8.70
CA CYS A 172 18.02 -21.07 -8.75
C CYS A 172 18.97 -21.34 -7.57
N LEU A 173 19.90 -20.42 -7.30
CA LEU A 173 20.86 -20.56 -6.21
C LEU A 173 20.19 -20.63 -4.85
N VAL A 174 19.31 -19.67 -4.55
CA VAL A 174 18.65 -19.61 -3.24
C VAL A 174 17.78 -20.83 -3.03
N ASP A 175 17.01 -21.26 -4.03
CA ASP A 175 16.16 -22.43 -3.84
C ASP A 175 16.99 -23.72 -3.69
N ALA A 176 18.07 -23.86 -4.44
CA ALA A 176 19.00 -24.99 -4.32
C ALA A 176 19.67 -25.07 -2.93
N ASP A 177 20.14 -23.94 -2.38
CA ASP A 177 20.73 -23.85 -1.04
C ASP A 177 19.74 -24.31 0.05
N TYR A 178 18.50 -23.82 -0.02
CA TYR A 178 17.44 -24.21 0.92
C TYR A 178 17.09 -25.71 0.80
N LEU A 179 16.92 -26.22 -0.42
CA LEU A 179 16.54 -27.62 -0.66
C LEU A 179 17.64 -28.60 -0.26
N ASP A 180 18.91 -28.30 -0.55
CA ASP A 180 20.03 -29.14 -0.12
C ASP A 180 20.14 -29.17 1.40
N THR A 181 20.03 -28.00 2.04
CA THR A 181 20.04 -27.89 3.50
C THR A 181 18.87 -28.65 4.12
N GLU A 182 17.66 -28.54 3.58
CA GLU A 182 16.48 -29.27 4.06
C GLU A 182 16.67 -30.79 3.93
N SER A 183 17.13 -31.25 2.76
CA SER A 183 17.44 -32.67 2.50
C SER A 183 18.43 -33.22 3.53
N PHE A 184 19.49 -32.47 3.81
CA PHE A 184 20.48 -32.84 4.82
C PHE A 184 19.89 -32.87 6.24
N MET A 185 19.16 -31.83 6.64
CA MET A 185 18.59 -31.72 7.99
C MET A 185 17.58 -32.83 8.29
N ARG A 186 16.93 -33.40 7.27
CA ARG A 186 15.98 -34.51 7.39
C ARG A 186 16.61 -35.88 7.18
N GLY A 187 17.62 -35.99 6.31
CA GLY A 187 18.19 -37.27 5.85
C GLY A 187 17.33 -37.99 4.83
N GLU A 188 16.37 -37.28 4.22
CA GLU A 188 15.45 -37.75 3.18
C GLU A 188 15.40 -36.72 2.05
N LYS A 189 14.76 -37.06 0.92
CA LYS A 189 14.55 -36.08 -0.15
C LYS A 189 13.75 -34.86 0.36
N PRO A 190 13.99 -33.65 -0.17
CA PRO A 190 13.21 -32.47 0.19
C PRO A 190 11.71 -32.73 0.04
N ARG A 191 10.90 -32.22 0.97
CA ARG A 191 9.45 -32.22 0.81
C ARG A 191 9.08 -31.35 -0.41
N GLY A 192 8.01 -31.69 -1.11
CA GLY A 192 7.45 -30.80 -2.14
C GLY A 192 7.88 -31.06 -3.59
N ARG A 193 8.91 -31.88 -3.87
CA ARG A 193 9.41 -32.00 -5.25
C ARG A 193 8.54 -32.91 -6.12
N GLY A 194 8.05 -32.39 -7.24
CA GLY A 194 7.20 -33.13 -8.18
C GLY A 194 5.87 -33.58 -7.58
N GLN A 195 5.31 -32.77 -6.68
CA GLN A 195 3.99 -33.04 -6.11
C GLN A 195 2.89 -32.80 -7.14
N GLY A 196 1.89 -33.66 -7.05
CA GLY A 196 0.81 -33.71 -8.02
C GLY A 196 1.08 -34.71 -9.15
N GLU A 197 0.03 -34.93 -9.91
CA GLU A 197 0.00 -35.80 -11.06
C GLU A 197 0.66 -35.11 -12.26
N SER A 198 1.09 -35.91 -13.23
CA SER A 198 1.66 -35.41 -14.48
C SER A 198 0.64 -34.56 -15.25
N LEU A 199 1.12 -33.60 -16.06
CA LEU A 199 0.23 -32.82 -16.94
C LEU A 199 -0.62 -33.70 -17.87
N LYS A 200 -0.17 -34.92 -18.16
CA LYS A 200 -0.92 -35.90 -18.96
C LYS A 200 -2.16 -36.37 -18.21
N GLU A 201 -2.00 -36.78 -16.95
CA GLU A 201 -3.11 -37.19 -16.09
C GLU A 201 -4.08 -36.02 -15.85
N LEU A 202 -3.57 -34.80 -15.63
CA LEU A 202 -4.40 -33.61 -15.49
C LEU A 202 -5.25 -33.34 -16.75
N LYS A 203 -4.65 -33.55 -17.92
CA LYS A 203 -5.34 -33.40 -19.19
C LYS A 203 -6.40 -34.49 -19.41
N GLU A 204 -6.14 -35.73 -18.97
CA GLU A 204 -7.15 -36.80 -19.00
C GLU A 204 -8.35 -36.49 -18.09
N ARG A 205 -8.11 -35.93 -16.89
CA ARG A 205 -9.19 -35.47 -16.00
C ARG A 205 -10.01 -34.35 -16.62
N LEU A 206 -9.34 -33.34 -17.21
CA LEU A 206 -10.04 -32.28 -17.92
C LEU A 206 -10.84 -32.84 -19.10
N ASP A 207 -10.26 -33.72 -19.90
CA ASP A 207 -10.93 -34.33 -21.05
C ASP A 207 -12.21 -35.06 -20.63
N HIS A 208 -12.17 -35.81 -19.51
CA HIS A 208 -13.36 -36.45 -18.96
C HIS A 208 -14.42 -35.44 -18.50
N TYR A 209 -14.00 -34.35 -17.87
CA TYR A 209 -14.91 -33.30 -17.43
C TYR A 209 -15.62 -32.58 -18.59
N ILE A 210 -14.92 -32.34 -19.70
CA ILE A 210 -15.47 -31.63 -20.88
C ILE A 210 -16.10 -32.57 -21.93
N GLU A 211 -15.92 -33.88 -21.82
CA GLU A 211 -16.43 -34.91 -22.74
C GLU A 211 -17.92 -34.76 -23.06
N PRO A 212 -18.82 -34.49 -22.09
CA PRO A 212 -20.25 -34.29 -22.38
C PRO A 212 -20.51 -33.11 -23.33
N TRP A 213 -19.72 -32.05 -23.28
CA TRP A 213 -19.91 -30.87 -24.14
C TRP A 213 -19.38 -31.08 -25.55
N LEU A 214 -18.43 -32.00 -25.73
CA LEU A 214 -17.83 -32.30 -27.02
C LEU A 214 -18.61 -33.35 -27.80
N ARG A 215 -19.25 -34.31 -27.12
CA ARG A 215 -19.99 -35.43 -27.73
C ARG A 215 -21.47 -35.16 -27.94
N ASP A 216 -22.14 -34.55 -26.96
CA ASP A 216 -23.57 -34.36 -27.03
C ASP A 216 -23.92 -33.20 -27.96
N ASP A 217 -25.06 -33.31 -28.65
CA ASP A 217 -25.62 -32.14 -29.34
C ASP A 217 -25.91 -31.05 -28.30
N PRO A 218 -25.47 -29.79 -28.54
CA PRO A 218 -25.65 -28.74 -27.56
C PRO A 218 -27.13 -28.54 -27.24
N LYS A 219 -27.49 -28.76 -25.97
CA LYS A 219 -28.87 -28.60 -25.47
C LYS A 219 -29.42 -27.17 -25.61
N SER A 220 -28.54 -26.19 -25.87
CA SER A 220 -28.87 -24.79 -26.11
C SER A 220 -27.83 -24.13 -27.03
N GLU A 221 -28.24 -23.06 -27.72
CA GLU A 221 -27.33 -22.26 -28.56
C GLU A 221 -26.17 -21.66 -27.73
N ILE A 222 -26.40 -21.35 -26.44
CA ILE A 222 -25.34 -20.91 -25.51
C ILE A 222 -24.27 -21.99 -25.35
N ASN A 223 -24.69 -23.24 -25.13
CA ASN A 223 -23.76 -24.35 -24.99
C ASN A 223 -23.04 -24.64 -26.31
N ARG A 224 -23.69 -24.42 -27.46
CA ARG A 224 -23.06 -24.55 -28.77
C ARG A 224 -21.90 -23.56 -28.94
N ARG A 225 -22.13 -22.29 -28.65
CA ARG A 225 -21.10 -21.22 -28.72
C ARG A 225 -19.95 -21.44 -27.74
N ARG A 226 -20.25 -21.83 -26.49
CA ARG A 226 -19.21 -22.21 -25.51
C ARG A 226 -18.35 -23.37 -26.00
N THR A 227 -19.00 -24.37 -26.61
CA THR A 227 -18.32 -25.55 -27.17
C THR A 227 -17.45 -25.19 -28.37
N GLU A 228 -17.91 -24.27 -29.22
CA GLU A 228 -17.13 -23.74 -30.35
C GLU A 228 -15.86 -23.02 -29.89
N ILE A 229 -15.96 -22.13 -28.90
CA ILE A 229 -14.80 -21.47 -28.28
C ILE A 229 -13.83 -22.50 -27.68
N LEU A 230 -14.36 -23.49 -26.94
CA LEU A 230 -13.57 -24.57 -26.35
C LEU A 230 -12.82 -25.39 -27.42
N LYS A 231 -13.50 -25.76 -28.52
CA LYS A 231 -12.90 -26.50 -29.64
C LYS A 231 -11.79 -25.69 -30.31
N SER A 232 -12.02 -24.39 -30.54
CA SER A 232 -11.00 -23.49 -31.08
C SER A 232 -9.76 -23.44 -30.18
N CYS A 233 -9.95 -23.31 -28.85
CA CYS A 233 -8.86 -23.32 -27.88
C CYS A 233 -8.08 -24.65 -27.86
N LEU A 234 -8.76 -25.79 -27.94
CA LEU A 234 -8.12 -27.10 -28.01
C LEU A 234 -7.27 -27.27 -29.28
N LEU A 235 -7.78 -26.84 -30.44
CA LEU A 235 -7.05 -26.89 -31.71
C LEU A 235 -5.83 -25.97 -31.68
N ALA A 236 -6.02 -24.72 -31.23
CA ALA A 236 -4.94 -23.74 -31.14
C ALA A 236 -3.85 -24.13 -30.14
N GLY A 237 -4.16 -25.00 -29.17
CA GLY A 237 -3.17 -25.55 -28.24
C GLY A 237 -1.99 -26.26 -28.93
N GLU A 238 -2.17 -26.75 -30.17
CA GLU A 238 -1.10 -27.38 -30.96
C GLU A 238 -0.18 -26.37 -31.67
N GLY A 239 -0.55 -25.08 -31.69
CA GLY A 239 0.24 -24.01 -32.30
C GLY A 239 1.58 -23.77 -31.59
N GLU A 240 2.50 -23.05 -32.24
CA GLU A 240 3.84 -22.77 -31.69
C GLU A 240 3.82 -21.97 -30.37
N LYS A 241 4.87 -22.04 -29.57
CA LYS A 241 5.02 -21.20 -28.36
C LYS A 241 4.96 -19.71 -28.72
N GLY A 242 4.36 -18.89 -27.85
CA GLY A 242 4.26 -17.44 -28.09
C GLY A 242 3.20 -16.74 -27.24
N LEU A 243 2.74 -15.59 -27.76
CA LEU A 243 1.70 -14.78 -27.13
C LEU A 243 0.34 -15.03 -27.79
N TYR A 244 -0.63 -15.40 -26.98
CA TYR A 244 -2.01 -15.66 -27.36
C TYR A 244 -2.96 -14.70 -26.66
N ARG A 245 -4.14 -14.53 -27.24
CA ARG A 245 -5.25 -13.76 -26.68
C ARG A 245 -6.51 -14.61 -26.67
N LEU A 246 -7.26 -14.54 -25.58
CA LEU A 246 -8.58 -15.15 -25.47
C LEU A 246 -9.60 -14.05 -25.19
N SER A 247 -10.12 -13.46 -26.26
CA SER A 247 -11.11 -12.39 -26.23
C SER A 247 -12.52 -12.97 -26.16
N VAL A 248 -12.94 -13.40 -24.97
CA VAL A 248 -14.22 -14.10 -24.76
C VAL A 248 -15.15 -13.23 -23.91
N PRO A 249 -16.39 -12.94 -24.38
CA PRO A 249 -17.35 -12.17 -23.60
C PRO A 249 -17.72 -12.86 -22.29
N THR A 250 -18.22 -12.07 -21.34
CA THR A 250 -18.63 -12.55 -20.02
C THR A 250 -19.66 -13.68 -20.14
N GLY A 251 -19.35 -14.83 -19.53
CA GLY A 251 -20.19 -16.03 -19.62
C GLY A 251 -19.91 -16.96 -20.80
N GLY A 252 -18.94 -16.65 -21.66
CA GLY A 252 -18.52 -17.48 -22.81
C GLY A 252 -17.65 -18.70 -22.47
N GLY A 253 -17.42 -19.01 -21.19
CA GLY A 253 -16.66 -20.21 -20.77
C GLY A 253 -15.13 -20.03 -20.70
N LYS A 254 -14.66 -18.78 -20.59
CA LYS A 254 -13.24 -18.38 -20.58
C LYS A 254 -12.36 -19.23 -19.66
N THR A 255 -12.78 -19.48 -18.42
CA THR A 255 -11.99 -20.20 -17.40
C THR A 255 -11.62 -21.62 -17.83
N ILE A 256 -12.57 -22.39 -18.38
CA ILE A 256 -12.31 -23.77 -18.79
C ILE A 256 -11.62 -23.80 -20.16
N ALA A 257 -11.99 -22.89 -21.07
CA ALA A 257 -11.37 -22.81 -22.39
C ALA A 257 -9.87 -22.45 -22.32
N SER A 258 -9.48 -21.51 -21.44
CA SER A 258 -8.07 -21.14 -21.25
C SER A 258 -7.26 -22.27 -20.60
N LEU A 259 -7.83 -22.97 -19.61
CA LEU A 259 -7.21 -24.16 -19.02
C LEU A 259 -7.02 -25.28 -20.05
N ALA A 260 -8.02 -25.51 -20.90
CA ALA A 260 -7.96 -26.52 -21.96
C ALA A 260 -6.87 -26.23 -22.99
N PHE A 261 -6.77 -24.98 -23.44
CA PHE A 261 -5.65 -24.53 -24.26
C PHE A 261 -4.32 -24.80 -23.54
N ALA A 262 -4.18 -24.37 -22.29
CA ALA A 262 -2.91 -24.44 -21.58
C ALA A 262 -2.43 -25.87 -21.33
N LEU A 263 -3.31 -26.80 -20.94
CA LEU A 263 -2.95 -28.21 -20.77
C LEU A 263 -2.56 -28.87 -22.09
N ARG A 264 -3.31 -28.60 -23.17
CA ARG A 264 -2.97 -29.12 -24.51
C ARG A 264 -1.62 -28.56 -24.98
N HIS A 265 -1.43 -27.26 -24.87
CA HIS A 265 -0.21 -26.56 -25.29
C HIS A 265 1.00 -27.00 -24.50
N ALA A 266 0.87 -27.13 -23.18
CA ALA A 266 1.94 -27.60 -22.33
C ALA A 266 2.40 -29.02 -22.70
N LEU A 267 1.47 -29.94 -23.00
CA LEU A 267 1.81 -31.29 -23.43
C LEU A 267 2.44 -31.34 -24.81
N CYS A 268 1.90 -30.60 -25.78
CA CYS A 268 2.45 -30.53 -27.13
C CYS A 268 3.90 -30.04 -27.16
N HIS A 269 4.27 -29.14 -26.24
CA HIS A 269 5.59 -28.49 -26.20
C HIS A 269 6.49 -28.92 -25.04
N GLY A 270 6.13 -29.98 -24.30
CA GLY A 270 6.92 -30.48 -23.17
C GLY A 270 7.15 -29.47 -22.05
N MET A 271 6.18 -28.59 -21.82
CA MET A 271 6.23 -27.55 -20.77
C MET A 271 5.94 -28.18 -19.40
N LYS A 272 6.41 -27.54 -18.33
CA LYS A 272 6.41 -28.14 -16.98
C LYS A 272 5.12 -27.92 -16.21
N ARG A 273 4.50 -26.75 -16.37
CA ARG A 273 3.37 -26.32 -15.52
C ARG A 273 2.57 -25.18 -16.13
N ILE A 274 1.46 -24.86 -15.49
CA ILE A 274 0.55 -23.76 -15.81
C ILE A 274 0.51 -22.79 -14.63
N ILE A 275 0.64 -21.49 -14.91
CA ILE A 275 0.52 -20.41 -13.92
C ILE A 275 -0.64 -19.51 -14.33
N TYR A 276 -1.73 -19.56 -13.56
CA TYR A 276 -2.94 -18.77 -13.74
C TYR A 276 -2.89 -17.52 -12.85
N VAL A 277 -2.77 -16.35 -13.46
CA VAL A 277 -2.57 -15.05 -12.82
C VAL A 277 -3.87 -14.23 -12.88
N ILE A 278 -4.39 -13.84 -11.72
CA ILE A 278 -5.70 -13.16 -11.56
C ILE A 278 -5.49 -11.76 -10.94
N PRO A 279 -6.24 -10.71 -11.32
CA PRO A 279 -6.03 -9.38 -10.77
C PRO A 279 -6.51 -9.21 -9.32
N TYR A 280 -7.62 -9.82 -8.94
CA TYR A 280 -8.27 -9.63 -7.64
C TYR A 280 -8.29 -10.90 -6.80
N THR A 281 -8.05 -10.74 -5.49
CA THR A 281 -8.12 -11.85 -4.54
C THR A 281 -9.52 -12.44 -4.40
N SER A 282 -10.58 -11.66 -4.64
CA SER A 282 -11.97 -12.12 -4.54
C SER A 282 -12.38 -13.14 -5.61
N ILE A 283 -11.69 -13.20 -6.75
CA ILE A 283 -11.97 -14.17 -7.84
C ILE A 283 -11.14 -15.45 -7.67
N ILE A 284 -10.00 -15.36 -6.98
CA ILE A 284 -9.03 -16.47 -6.92
C ILE A 284 -9.66 -17.70 -6.28
N GLU A 285 -10.33 -17.55 -5.14
CA GLU A 285 -10.95 -18.66 -4.42
C GLU A 285 -11.98 -19.40 -5.31
N GLN A 286 -12.74 -18.67 -6.13
CA GLN A 286 -13.72 -19.26 -7.05
C GLN A 286 -13.05 -20.03 -8.20
N ASN A 287 -12.09 -19.42 -8.89
CA ASN A 287 -11.41 -20.09 -10.00
C ASN A 287 -10.57 -21.28 -9.51
N ALA A 288 -9.89 -21.14 -8.37
CA ALA A 288 -9.13 -22.20 -7.74
C ALA A 288 -10.03 -23.38 -7.34
N ALA A 289 -11.23 -23.13 -6.78
CA ALA A 289 -12.19 -24.18 -6.48
C ALA A 289 -12.62 -24.97 -7.72
N VAL A 290 -12.92 -24.28 -8.83
CA VAL A 290 -13.25 -24.94 -10.12
C VAL A 290 -12.08 -25.80 -10.61
N PHE A 291 -10.84 -25.30 -10.50
CA PHE A 291 -9.68 -26.08 -10.90
C PHE A 291 -9.42 -27.29 -9.99
N LYS A 292 -9.62 -27.16 -8.68
CA LYS A 292 -9.51 -28.27 -7.72
C LYS A 292 -10.56 -29.34 -7.99
N GLU A 293 -11.79 -28.95 -8.34
CA GLU A 293 -12.86 -29.88 -8.73
C GLU A 293 -12.48 -30.69 -9.98
N ILE A 294 -11.95 -30.02 -11.02
CA ILE A 294 -11.61 -30.66 -12.29
C ILE A 294 -10.34 -31.51 -12.17
N LEU A 295 -9.29 -30.97 -11.54
CA LEU A 295 -7.94 -31.52 -11.59
C LEU A 295 -7.54 -32.30 -10.33
N GLY A 296 -8.27 -32.15 -9.23
CA GLY A 296 -7.91 -32.67 -7.91
C GLY A 296 -7.15 -31.64 -7.05
N GLU A 297 -7.47 -31.60 -5.76
CA GLU A 297 -6.95 -30.59 -4.82
C GLU A 297 -5.43 -30.63 -4.67
N GLN A 298 -4.84 -31.82 -4.72
CA GLN A 298 -3.39 -32.05 -4.65
C GLN A 298 -2.61 -31.52 -5.86
N ASN A 299 -3.28 -31.05 -6.91
CA ASN A 299 -2.68 -30.60 -8.17
C ASN A 299 -2.75 -29.07 -8.36
N VAL A 300 -3.47 -28.36 -7.49
CA VAL A 300 -3.73 -26.92 -7.62
C VAL A 300 -3.19 -26.16 -6.42
N LEU A 301 -2.17 -25.35 -6.64
CA LEU A 301 -1.61 -24.45 -5.64
C LEU A 301 -2.29 -23.09 -5.70
N GLU A 302 -2.93 -22.67 -4.62
CA GLU A 302 -3.52 -21.35 -4.47
C GLU A 302 -2.56 -20.44 -3.69
N HIS A 303 -1.97 -19.44 -4.36
CA HIS A 303 -0.97 -18.56 -3.77
C HIS A 303 -1.41 -17.09 -3.82
N HIS A 304 -2.02 -16.63 -2.73
CA HIS A 304 -2.26 -15.21 -2.47
C HIS A 304 -2.29 -14.92 -0.97
N SER A 305 -2.48 -13.65 -0.60
CA SER A 305 -2.41 -13.18 0.79
C SER A 305 -3.37 -13.89 1.77
N ASN A 306 -4.47 -14.47 1.26
CA ASN A 306 -5.58 -14.98 2.07
C ASN A 306 -5.58 -16.50 2.27
N VAL A 307 -4.71 -17.26 1.58
CA VAL A 307 -4.66 -18.73 1.71
C VAL A 307 -3.64 -19.14 2.77
N ASP A 308 -4.10 -20.00 3.67
CA ASP A 308 -3.28 -20.72 4.63
C ASP A 308 -3.17 -22.18 4.20
N TYR A 309 -2.02 -22.78 4.50
CA TYR A 309 -1.93 -24.22 4.65
C TYR A 309 -1.43 -24.43 6.08
N GLU A 310 -2.11 -25.24 6.88
CA GLU A 310 -1.91 -25.28 8.33
C GLU A 310 -0.46 -25.63 8.72
N ASP A 311 0.09 -24.90 9.70
CA ASP A 311 1.35 -25.23 10.37
C ASP A 311 1.07 -26.32 11.42
N ASP A 312 1.11 -27.59 11.04
CA ASP A 312 1.52 -28.63 11.99
C ASP A 312 3.04 -28.55 12.18
N GLU A 313 3.59 -29.15 13.24
CA GLU A 313 5.05 -29.21 13.50
C GLU A 313 5.86 -29.76 12.29
N GLU A 314 5.15 -30.32 11.31
CA GLU A 314 5.58 -30.61 9.97
C GLU A 314 5.02 -29.60 8.94
N LEU A 315 5.87 -28.74 8.34
CA LEU A 315 5.53 -27.93 7.16
C LEU A 315 4.79 -28.78 6.11
N CYS A 316 3.55 -28.41 5.78
CA CYS A 316 2.73 -29.19 4.86
C CYS A 316 3.28 -29.08 3.42
N PRO A 317 3.13 -30.12 2.59
CA PRO A 317 3.43 -30.14 1.15
C PRO A 317 3.15 -28.83 0.39
N MET A 318 1.96 -28.25 0.58
CA MET A 318 1.52 -27.08 -0.18
C MET A 318 2.18 -25.76 0.27
N GLN A 319 2.61 -25.65 1.53
CA GLN A 319 3.40 -24.51 2.02
C GLN A 319 4.74 -24.41 1.30
N LEU A 320 5.45 -25.54 1.17
CA LEU A 320 6.73 -25.60 0.49
C LEU A 320 6.56 -25.30 -1.00
N ALA A 321 5.51 -25.86 -1.62
CA ALA A 321 5.13 -25.55 -2.99
C ALA A 321 4.79 -24.07 -3.19
N ALA A 322 4.26 -23.37 -2.19
CA ALA A 322 4.06 -21.92 -2.25
C ALA A 322 5.38 -21.14 -2.31
N GLU A 323 6.42 -21.60 -1.63
CA GLU A 323 7.73 -20.94 -1.59
C GLU A 323 8.49 -21.05 -2.92
N ASN A 324 8.36 -22.18 -3.61
CA ASN A 324 9.11 -22.47 -4.84
C ASN A 324 8.26 -22.58 -6.12
N TRP A 325 6.93 -22.61 -6.06
CA TRP A 325 6.04 -22.81 -7.22
C TRP A 325 6.30 -24.11 -8.00
N ASP A 326 6.49 -25.23 -7.30
CA ASP A 326 6.75 -26.55 -7.93
C ASP A 326 5.50 -27.41 -8.17
N MET A 327 4.33 -26.80 -8.35
CA MET A 327 3.06 -27.51 -8.61
C MET A 327 2.65 -27.42 -10.08
N PRO A 328 1.92 -28.41 -10.62
CA PRO A 328 1.57 -28.45 -12.04
C PRO A 328 0.58 -27.33 -12.44
N LEU A 329 -0.32 -26.93 -11.54
CA LEU A 329 -1.15 -25.73 -11.71
C LEU A 329 -0.98 -24.79 -10.51
N ILE A 330 -0.60 -23.55 -10.77
CA ILE A 330 -0.46 -22.49 -9.77
C ILE A 330 -1.48 -21.39 -10.07
N VAL A 331 -2.28 -21.00 -9.09
CA VAL A 331 -3.21 -19.87 -9.16
C VAL A 331 -2.68 -18.76 -8.26
N THR A 332 -2.37 -17.60 -8.83
CA THR A 332 -1.72 -16.48 -8.12
C THR A 332 -2.32 -15.12 -8.51
N THR A 333 -1.98 -14.07 -7.77
CA THR A 333 -2.35 -12.69 -8.13
C THR A 333 -1.35 -12.02 -9.08
N ASN A 334 -1.78 -10.99 -9.82
CA ASN A 334 -0.91 -10.05 -10.54
C ASN A 334 0.18 -9.48 -9.60
N VAL A 335 -0.21 -9.07 -8.39
CA VAL A 335 0.70 -8.51 -7.38
C VAL A 335 1.80 -9.50 -7.04
N GLN A 336 1.41 -10.72 -6.65
CA GLN A 336 2.37 -11.76 -6.28
C GLN A 336 3.27 -12.15 -7.46
N PHE A 337 2.73 -12.22 -8.68
CA PHE A 337 3.50 -12.57 -9.87
C PHE A 337 4.53 -11.50 -10.23
N PHE A 338 4.10 -10.25 -10.49
CA PHE A 338 5.00 -9.19 -10.93
C PHE A 338 5.93 -8.70 -9.82
N GLU A 339 5.47 -8.55 -8.57
CA GLU A 339 6.38 -8.13 -7.49
C GLU A 339 7.46 -9.19 -7.19
N SER A 340 7.18 -10.48 -7.43
CA SER A 340 8.22 -11.52 -7.31
C SER A 340 9.31 -11.30 -8.36
N LEU A 341 8.94 -11.07 -9.62
CA LEU A 341 9.86 -10.79 -10.72
C LEU A 341 10.74 -9.55 -10.51
N PHE A 342 10.34 -8.62 -9.64
CA PHE A 342 11.10 -7.42 -9.32
C PHE A 342 11.70 -7.40 -7.91
N SER A 343 11.48 -8.46 -7.13
CA SER A 343 12.00 -8.55 -5.77
C SER A 343 13.53 -8.71 -5.73
N ASN A 344 14.09 -8.47 -4.56
CA ASN A 344 15.49 -8.75 -4.25
C ASN A 344 15.65 -9.71 -3.06
N ARG A 345 14.56 -10.06 -2.35
CA ARG A 345 14.62 -10.86 -1.11
C ARG A 345 14.61 -12.36 -1.42
N PRO A 346 15.43 -13.18 -0.72
CA PRO A 346 15.49 -14.63 -0.96
C PRO A 346 14.10 -15.28 -0.97
N SER A 347 13.28 -15.03 0.06
CA SER A 347 11.96 -15.65 0.23
C SER A 347 10.94 -15.33 -0.87
N LYS A 348 11.04 -14.15 -1.50
CA LYS A 348 10.18 -13.79 -2.64
C LYS A 348 10.73 -14.34 -3.95
N CYS A 349 12.05 -14.39 -4.10
CA CYS A 349 12.70 -14.81 -5.34
C CYS A 349 12.79 -16.33 -5.55
N ARG A 350 12.74 -17.17 -4.50
CA ARG A 350 12.90 -18.64 -4.61
C ARG A 350 12.04 -19.28 -5.71
N LYS A 351 10.82 -18.79 -5.93
CA LYS A 351 9.88 -19.31 -6.95
C LYS A 351 10.13 -18.92 -8.40
N ILE A 352 10.92 -17.87 -8.66
CA ILE A 352 10.99 -17.23 -9.99
C ILE A 352 11.48 -18.19 -11.06
N HIS A 353 12.50 -19.02 -10.77
CA HIS A 353 13.05 -19.95 -11.76
C HIS A 353 12.01 -20.97 -12.25
N ASN A 354 11.03 -21.34 -11.41
CA ASN A 354 9.93 -22.23 -11.78
C ASN A 354 8.88 -21.57 -12.70
N ILE A 355 9.01 -20.29 -13.03
CA ILE A 355 8.22 -19.69 -14.11
C ILE A 355 8.71 -20.17 -15.48
N ALA A 356 10.00 -20.49 -15.61
CA ALA A 356 10.56 -20.96 -16.88
C ALA A 356 9.81 -22.20 -17.41
N ASN A 357 9.70 -22.28 -18.73
CA ASN A 357 9.05 -23.36 -19.45
C ASN A 357 7.61 -23.65 -18.98
N SER A 358 6.83 -22.59 -18.69
CA SER A 358 5.44 -22.67 -18.21
C SER A 358 4.45 -21.98 -19.16
N VAL A 359 3.18 -22.40 -19.13
CA VAL A 359 2.07 -21.66 -19.76
C VAL A 359 1.52 -20.65 -18.75
N LEU A 360 1.55 -19.37 -19.10
CA LEU A 360 1.09 -18.27 -18.27
C LEU A 360 -0.29 -17.82 -18.75
N ILE A 361 -1.31 -17.85 -17.89
CA ILE A 361 -2.62 -17.31 -18.22
C ILE A 361 -2.83 -16.04 -17.40
N PHE A 362 -2.98 -14.89 -18.05
CA PHE A 362 -3.35 -13.64 -17.39
C PHE A 362 -4.85 -13.40 -17.57
N ASP A 363 -5.60 -13.63 -16.49
CA ASP A 363 -7.03 -13.38 -16.47
C ASP A 363 -7.34 -11.89 -16.32
N GLU A 364 -8.38 -11.43 -17.00
CA GLU A 364 -8.79 -10.02 -17.06
C GLU A 364 -7.58 -9.09 -17.35
N ALA A 365 -6.86 -9.36 -18.44
CA ALA A 365 -5.62 -8.64 -18.80
C ALA A 365 -5.77 -7.11 -18.90
N GLN A 366 -6.98 -6.59 -19.10
CA GLN A 366 -7.29 -5.16 -19.07
C GLN A 366 -7.09 -4.52 -17.67
N MET A 367 -7.05 -5.34 -16.61
CA MET A 367 -6.84 -4.92 -15.23
C MET A 367 -5.36 -4.85 -14.85
N LEU A 368 -4.44 -5.01 -15.81
CA LEU A 368 -3.02 -4.78 -15.55
C LEU A 368 -2.78 -3.34 -15.07
N PRO A 369 -1.89 -3.12 -14.09
CA PRO A 369 -1.76 -1.83 -13.43
C PRO A 369 -1.24 -0.77 -14.41
N LYS A 370 -2.03 0.27 -14.66
CA LYS A 370 -1.73 1.32 -15.64
C LYS A 370 -0.35 1.96 -15.42
N ASP A 371 -0.06 2.35 -14.18
CA ASP A 371 1.18 3.04 -13.79
C ASP A 371 2.44 2.20 -14.04
N TYR A 372 2.27 0.88 -14.20
CA TYR A 372 3.34 -0.12 -14.35
C TYR A 372 3.11 -1.05 -15.56
N LEU A 373 2.26 -0.66 -16.51
CA LEU A 373 1.85 -1.50 -17.63
C LEU A 373 3.06 -1.89 -18.49
N GLN A 374 3.95 -0.95 -18.81
CA GLN A 374 5.11 -1.24 -19.66
C GLN A 374 6.11 -2.20 -18.98
N PRO A 375 6.50 -2.04 -17.69
CA PRO A 375 7.25 -3.05 -16.97
C PRO A 375 6.61 -4.45 -16.97
N CYS A 376 5.29 -4.54 -16.80
CA CYS A 376 4.56 -5.81 -16.82
C CYS A 376 4.61 -6.47 -18.20
N ILE A 377 4.32 -5.73 -19.26
CA ILE A 377 4.39 -6.23 -20.64
C ILE A 377 5.81 -6.67 -21.00
N SER A 378 6.82 -5.84 -20.71
CA SER A 378 8.23 -6.18 -20.98
C SER A 378 8.68 -7.45 -20.23
N SER A 379 8.13 -7.70 -19.04
CA SER A 379 8.35 -8.95 -18.31
C SER A 379 7.75 -10.17 -19.02
N ILE A 380 6.51 -10.05 -19.51
CA ILE A 380 5.86 -11.13 -20.28
C ILE A 380 6.64 -11.43 -21.56
N GLU A 381 7.06 -10.41 -22.30
CA GLU A 381 7.86 -10.58 -23.52
C GLU A 381 9.19 -11.30 -23.22
N GLU A 382 9.86 -10.93 -22.13
CA GLU A 382 11.12 -11.55 -21.72
C GLU A 382 10.95 -13.04 -21.37
N LEU A 383 9.87 -13.38 -20.63
CA LEU A 383 9.53 -14.76 -20.27
C LEU A 383 9.28 -15.64 -21.51
N ILE A 384 8.57 -15.11 -22.51
CA ILE A 384 8.32 -15.82 -23.77
C ILE A 384 9.63 -16.03 -24.53
N ARG A 385 10.43 -14.97 -24.64
CA ARG A 385 11.60 -14.94 -25.52
C ARG A 385 12.79 -15.76 -25.02
N ARG A 386 13.08 -15.73 -23.71
CA ARG A 386 14.27 -16.40 -23.14
C ARG A 386 13.97 -17.54 -22.18
N TYR A 387 12.79 -17.55 -21.57
CA TYR A 387 12.44 -18.55 -20.54
C TYR A 387 11.42 -19.56 -21.07
N HIS A 388 11.29 -19.69 -22.39
CA HIS A 388 10.49 -20.69 -23.10
C HIS A 388 9.02 -20.78 -22.64
N CYS A 389 8.47 -19.67 -22.16
CA CYS A 389 7.07 -19.57 -21.74
C CYS A 389 6.16 -19.34 -22.96
N SER A 390 4.87 -19.63 -22.77
CA SER A 390 3.80 -19.10 -23.63
C SER A 390 2.80 -18.37 -22.75
N ALA A 391 2.24 -17.28 -23.23
CA ALA A 391 1.32 -16.46 -22.44
C ALA A 391 -0.04 -16.32 -23.14
N VAL A 392 -1.12 -16.37 -22.37
CA VAL A 392 -2.49 -16.17 -22.84
C VAL A 392 -3.10 -14.99 -22.09
N LEU A 393 -3.46 -13.94 -22.82
CA LEU A 393 -4.15 -12.78 -22.27
C LEU A 393 -5.66 -12.97 -22.41
N CYS A 394 -6.32 -13.29 -21.31
CA CYS A 394 -7.75 -13.52 -21.26
C CYS A 394 -8.47 -12.20 -20.92
N THR A 395 -9.45 -11.80 -21.72
CA THR A 395 -10.19 -10.54 -21.49
C THR A 395 -11.62 -10.61 -22.01
N ALA A 396 -12.54 -9.94 -21.32
CA ALA A 396 -13.88 -9.65 -21.82
C ALA A 396 -13.95 -8.32 -22.59
N THR A 397 -12.95 -7.46 -22.46
CA THR A 397 -12.92 -6.12 -23.06
C THR A 397 -11.52 -5.88 -23.59
N GLN A 398 -11.33 -5.90 -24.91
CA GLN A 398 -9.98 -5.91 -25.50
C GLN A 398 -9.16 -4.67 -25.10
N PRO A 399 -8.17 -4.74 -24.19
CA PRO A 399 -7.19 -3.68 -24.12
C PRO A 399 -6.32 -3.81 -25.36
N ASP A 400 -6.17 -2.72 -26.13
CA ASP A 400 -5.18 -2.71 -27.20
C ASP A 400 -3.79 -2.65 -26.58
N ILE A 401 -3.24 -3.82 -26.25
CA ILE A 401 -1.87 -3.94 -25.72
C ILE A 401 -0.83 -4.07 -26.83
N ASP A 402 -1.28 -4.29 -28.08
CA ASP A 402 -0.41 -4.40 -29.26
C ASP A 402 0.51 -3.18 -29.44
N PRO A 403 0.08 -1.95 -29.09
CA PRO A 403 0.95 -0.78 -29.05
C PRO A 403 2.16 -0.88 -28.11
N PHE A 404 2.04 -1.66 -27.04
CA PHE A 404 3.05 -1.81 -25.99
C PHE A 404 4.01 -2.97 -26.21
N LEU A 405 3.63 -3.93 -27.05
CA LEU A 405 4.49 -5.02 -27.47
C LEU A 405 5.65 -4.48 -28.30
N GLN A 406 6.86 -4.91 -27.97
CA GLN A 406 8.09 -4.50 -28.63
C GLN A 406 8.75 -5.64 -29.41
N SER A 407 8.53 -6.89 -28.98
CA SER A 407 9.28 -8.07 -29.38
C SER A 407 8.52 -9.41 -29.27
N ALA A 408 7.27 -9.42 -28.77
CA ALA A 408 6.47 -10.64 -28.57
C ALA A 408 6.08 -11.44 -29.83
N GLY A 409 6.34 -10.91 -31.03
CA GLY A 409 5.87 -11.48 -32.29
C GLY A 409 4.40 -11.19 -32.56
N GLU A 410 3.76 -12.04 -33.38
CA GLU A 410 2.34 -11.96 -33.70
C GLU A 410 1.48 -12.49 -32.55
N VAL A 411 0.49 -11.70 -32.12
CA VAL A 411 -0.49 -12.13 -31.12
C VAL A 411 -1.58 -12.95 -31.79
N ARG A 412 -1.75 -14.21 -31.38
CA ARG A 412 -2.74 -15.13 -31.96
C ARG A 412 -4.04 -15.11 -31.16
N GLU A 413 -5.16 -14.81 -31.81
CA GLU A 413 -6.49 -14.85 -31.19
C GLU A 413 -7.03 -16.28 -31.14
N LEU A 414 -7.54 -16.69 -29.98
CA LEU A 414 -8.08 -18.03 -29.72
C LEU A 414 -9.60 -18.08 -29.91
N CYS A 415 -10.30 -16.96 -29.71
CA CYS A 415 -11.76 -16.89 -29.83
C CYS A 415 -12.17 -16.81 -31.32
N PRO A 416 -12.97 -17.77 -31.82
CA PRO A 416 -13.48 -17.72 -33.19
C PRO A 416 -14.58 -16.67 -33.32
N ASP A 417 -14.65 -16.01 -34.48
CA ASP A 417 -15.74 -15.09 -34.85
C ASP A 417 -16.13 -14.10 -33.74
N MET A 418 -15.13 -13.42 -33.15
CA MET A 418 -15.29 -12.55 -31.98
C MET A 418 -16.53 -11.65 -32.04
N ALA A 419 -16.73 -10.94 -33.15
CA ALA A 419 -17.86 -10.01 -33.30
C ALA A 419 -19.22 -10.70 -33.09
N GLU A 420 -19.39 -11.91 -33.61
CA GLU A 420 -20.61 -12.69 -33.45
C GLU A 420 -20.76 -13.21 -32.02
N GLN A 421 -19.68 -13.70 -31.41
CA GLN A 421 -19.68 -14.15 -30.01
C GLN A 421 -20.07 -12.99 -29.07
N PHE A 422 -19.46 -11.81 -29.23
CA PHE A 422 -19.77 -10.62 -28.43
C PHE A 422 -21.23 -10.16 -28.61
N SER A 423 -21.75 -10.21 -29.84
CA SER A 423 -23.15 -9.91 -30.12
C SER A 423 -24.10 -10.90 -29.45
N PHE A 424 -23.80 -12.21 -29.53
CA PHE A 424 -24.63 -13.27 -28.97
C PHE A 424 -24.68 -13.26 -27.44
N PHE A 425 -23.53 -13.06 -26.78
CA PHE A 425 -23.45 -13.04 -25.32
C PHE A 425 -23.92 -11.71 -24.69
N ARG A 426 -24.43 -10.76 -25.50
CA ARG A 426 -25.01 -9.50 -25.01
C ARG A 426 -26.37 -9.77 -24.36
N ARG A 427 -26.40 -9.69 -23.02
CA ARG A 427 -27.56 -10.08 -22.19
C ARG A 427 -28.47 -8.94 -21.77
N CYS A 428 -28.05 -7.69 -21.97
CA CYS A 428 -28.80 -6.50 -21.60
C CYS A 428 -28.64 -5.39 -22.64
N GLU A 429 -29.56 -4.43 -22.63
CA GLU A 429 -29.38 -3.16 -23.33
C GLU A 429 -28.54 -2.19 -22.50
N ILE A 430 -27.77 -1.34 -23.18
CA ILE A 430 -27.04 -0.25 -22.54
C ILE A 430 -27.71 1.05 -22.96
N ARG A 431 -28.20 1.83 -22.00
CA ARG A 431 -28.89 3.10 -22.26
C ARG A 431 -28.15 4.24 -21.59
N PHE A 432 -27.63 5.15 -22.40
CA PHE A 432 -27.02 6.38 -21.91
C PHE A 432 -28.12 7.39 -21.59
N LEU A 433 -28.24 7.75 -20.30
CA LEU A 433 -29.22 8.72 -19.79
C LEU A 433 -28.68 10.16 -19.78
N GLY A 434 -27.38 10.35 -20.04
CA GLY A 434 -26.73 11.65 -19.93
C GLY A 434 -26.62 12.11 -18.48
N LYS A 435 -26.77 13.42 -18.28
CA LYS A 435 -26.76 14.03 -16.95
C LYS A 435 -28.08 13.79 -16.24
N LEU A 436 -28.02 13.39 -14.97
CA LEU A 436 -29.17 13.19 -14.10
C LEU A 436 -29.04 14.00 -12.82
N GLU A 437 -30.13 14.63 -12.42
CA GLU A 437 -30.32 15.17 -11.08
C GLU A 437 -30.39 14.02 -10.07
N GLN A 438 -29.94 14.28 -8.84
CA GLN A 438 -29.91 13.30 -7.76
C GLN A 438 -31.31 12.76 -7.43
N GLU A 439 -32.30 13.66 -7.40
CA GLU A 439 -33.71 13.36 -7.15
C GLU A 439 -34.27 12.40 -8.21
N THR A 440 -33.91 12.62 -9.48
CA THR A 440 -34.34 11.75 -10.59
C THR A 440 -33.76 10.33 -10.46
N LEU A 441 -32.52 10.20 -9.99
CA LEU A 441 -31.92 8.89 -9.72
C LEU A 441 -32.66 8.17 -8.59
N LEU A 442 -32.99 8.88 -7.51
CA LEU A 442 -33.73 8.34 -6.37
C LEU A 442 -35.10 7.82 -6.78
N GLU A 443 -35.88 8.62 -7.52
CA GLU A 443 -37.20 8.21 -8.04
C GLU A 443 -37.11 6.92 -8.87
N ARG A 444 -36.09 6.83 -9.75
CA ARG A 444 -35.85 5.62 -10.56
C ARG A 444 -35.53 4.41 -9.69
N LEU A 445 -34.62 4.54 -8.73
CA LEU A 445 -34.22 3.44 -7.85
C LEU A 445 -35.35 3.01 -6.90
N SER A 446 -36.19 3.94 -6.44
CA SER A 446 -37.36 3.63 -5.62
C SER A 446 -38.42 2.83 -6.40
N GLY A 447 -38.53 3.06 -7.71
CA GLY A 447 -39.42 2.31 -8.61
C GLY A 447 -38.93 0.90 -8.97
N GLU A 448 -37.69 0.56 -8.65
CA GLU A 448 -37.09 -0.73 -8.98
C GLU A 448 -37.42 -1.80 -7.92
N THR A 449 -37.54 -3.05 -8.38
CA THR A 449 -37.63 -4.20 -7.46
C THR A 449 -36.26 -4.80 -7.19
N GLN A 450 -35.44 -4.99 -8.23
CA GLN A 450 -34.11 -5.57 -8.13
C GLN A 450 -33.11 -4.78 -8.97
N ALA A 451 -32.36 -3.89 -8.33
CA ALA A 451 -31.41 -3.04 -9.02
C ALA A 451 -30.07 -2.94 -8.29
N LEU A 452 -29.02 -2.77 -9.08
CA LEU A 452 -27.69 -2.45 -8.60
C LEU A 452 -27.32 -1.04 -9.05
N CYS A 453 -26.99 -0.15 -8.13
CA CYS A 453 -26.47 1.18 -8.39
C CYS A 453 -24.99 1.25 -8.03
N ILE A 454 -24.16 1.62 -8.99
CA ILE A 454 -22.71 1.74 -8.86
C ILE A 454 -22.32 3.20 -9.08
N LEU A 455 -21.76 3.82 -8.05
CA LEU A 455 -21.31 5.22 -8.05
C LEU A 455 -19.78 5.29 -7.90
N ASN A 456 -19.20 6.41 -8.32
CA ASN A 456 -17.76 6.58 -8.38
C ASN A 456 -17.13 6.82 -6.99
N THR A 457 -17.83 7.53 -6.10
CA THR A 457 -17.31 7.86 -4.77
C THR A 457 -18.10 7.24 -3.63
N ARG A 458 -17.41 6.98 -2.51
CA ARG A 458 -18.06 6.48 -1.28
C ARG A 458 -19.07 7.48 -0.71
N ARG A 459 -18.83 8.78 -0.90
CA ARG A 459 -19.71 9.84 -0.40
C ARG A 459 -21.07 9.78 -1.07
N GLU A 460 -21.09 9.67 -2.40
CA GLU A 460 -22.33 9.55 -3.18
C GLU A 460 -23.08 8.26 -2.84
N VAL A 461 -22.36 7.14 -2.70
CA VAL A 461 -22.95 5.86 -2.23
C VAL A 461 -23.65 6.02 -0.88
N GLN A 462 -23.03 6.70 0.07
CA GLN A 462 -23.61 6.93 1.38
C GLN A 462 -24.83 7.85 1.32
N GLU A 463 -24.73 8.96 0.59
CA GLU A 463 -25.80 9.95 0.43
C GLU A 463 -27.06 9.34 -0.21
N ILE A 464 -26.90 8.67 -1.35
CA ILE A 464 -28.01 8.00 -2.06
C ILE A 464 -28.63 6.90 -1.20
N TYR A 465 -27.82 6.11 -0.49
CA TYR A 465 -28.33 5.07 0.41
C TYR A 465 -29.16 5.66 1.55
N GLU A 466 -28.69 6.73 2.20
CA GLU A 466 -29.41 7.38 3.31
C GLU A 466 -30.73 8.01 2.87
N LEU A 467 -30.77 8.60 1.67
CA LEU A 467 -31.99 9.17 1.10
C LEU A 467 -33.02 8.07 0.77
N LEU A 468 -32.59 6.98 0.13
CA LEU A 468 -33.47 5.83 -0.14
C LEU A 468 -33.98 5.16 1.14
N ARG A 469 -33.14 5.09 2.18
CA ARG A 469 -33.52 4.56 3.49
C ARG A 469 -34.61 5.41 4.14
N LYS A 470 -34.50 6.74 4.07
CA LYS A 470 -35.49 7.68 4.62
C LYS A 470 -36.83 7.62 3.89
N ASP A 471 -36.82 7.44 2.57
CA ASP A 471 -38.02 7.45 1.71
C ASP A 471 -38.75 6.09 1.67
N GLY A 472 -38.01 4.99 1.49
CA GLY A 472 -38.56 3.66 1.21
C GLY A 472 -38.32 2.60 2.29
N GLY A 473 -37.67 2.94 3.40
CA GLY A 473 -37.30 2.01 4.47
C GLY A 473 -36.08 1.13 4.15
N GLU A 474 -35.70 0.30 5.12
CA GLU A 474 -34.46 -0.50 5.09
C GLU A 474 -34.63 -1.87 4.42
N ASP A 475 -35.85 -2.39 4.31
CA ASP A 475 -36.04 -3.75 3.80
C ASP A 475 -35.66 -3.86 2.32
N GLY A 476 -34.71 -4.75 2.05
CA GLY A 476 -34.17 -4.99 0.72
C GLY A 476 -33.22 -3.90 0.22
N LEU A 477 -32.84 -2.92 1.04
CA LEU A 477 -31.85 -1.92 0.69
C LEU A 477 -30.48 -2.31 1.27
N TYR A 478 -29.44 -2.31 0.45
CA TYR A 478 -28.10 -2.71 0.84
C TYR A 478 -27.06 -1.68 0.43
N HIS A 479 -26.07 -1.50 1.30
CA HIS A 479 -24.89 -0.68 1.05
C HIS A 479 -23.63 -1.56 1.09
N LEU A 480 -22.88 -1.63 0.00
CA LEU A 480 -21.63 -2.39 -0.06
C LEU A 480 -20.42 -1.46 -0.05
N SER A 481 -19.59 -1.60 0.98
CA SER A 481 -18.41 -0.75 1.20
C SER A 481 -17.14 -1.54 1.48
N THR A 482 -16.03 -0.98 1.03
CA THR A 482 -14.69 -1.46 1.37
C THR A 482 -14.34 -1.24 2.85
N LEU A 483 -15.12 -0.43 3.58
CA LEU A 483 -15.00 -0.22 5.03
C LEU A 483 -15.63 -1.34 5.87
N MET A 484 -16.34 -2.27 5.21
CA MET A 484 -16.75 -3.52 5.83
C MET A 484 -15.58 -4.50 5.86
N ILE A 485 -15.45 -5.25 6.95
CA ILE A 485 -14.43 -6.29 7.08
C ILE A 485 -14.77 -7.44 6.13
N PRO A 486 -13.80 -8.20 5.62
CA PRO A 486 -14.06 -9.30 4.69
C PRO A 486 -15.10 -10.32 5.18
N LYS A 487 -15.08 -10.69 6.47
CA LYS A 487 -16.07 -11.62 7.06
C LYS A 487 -17.50 -11.07 6.96
N HIS A 488 -17.71 -9.85 7.43
CA HIS A 488 -19.00 -9.15 7.36
C HIS A 488 -19.49 -8.98 5.91
N ARG A 489 -18.62 -8.55 4.99
CA ARG A 489 -18.97 -8.38 3.58
C ARG A 489 -19.44 -9.69 2.93
N ARG A 490 -18.80 -10.83 3.26
CA ARG A 490 -19.22 -12.15 2.77
C ARG A 490 -20.63 -12.52 3.23
N LYS A 491 -20.99 -12.20 4.48
CA LYS A 491 -22.35 -12.38 5.00
C LYS A 491 -23.36 -11.55 4.20
N VAL A 492 -23.13 -10.25 4.05
CA VAL A 492 -24.03 -9.34 3.30
C VAL A 492 -24.21 -9.81 1.84
N LEU A 493 -23.13 -10.24 1.18
CA LEU A 493 -23.21 -10.81 -0.16
C LEU A 493 -24.02 -12.12 -0.22
N GLY A 494 -23.95 -12.94 0.82
CA GLY A 494 -24.80 -14.13 0.97
C GLY A 494 -26.28 -13.78 1.04
N ASP A 495 -26.62 -12.78 1.87
CA ASP A 495 -28.00 -12.29 2.05
C ASP A 495 -28.57 -11.73 0.72
N ILE A 496 -27.76 -10.94 0.00
CA ILE A 496 -28.14 -10.40 -1.32
C ILE A 496 -28.37 -11.55 -2.31
N ARG A 497 -27.48 -12.54 -2.37
CA ARG A 497 -27.64 -13.70 -3.27
C ARG A 497 -28.92 -14.47 -2.98
N GLU A 498 -29.26 -14.65 -1.70
CA GLU A 498 -30.49 -15.33 -1.31
C GLU A 498 -31.73 -14.55 -1.76
N ARG A 499 -31.76 -13.23 -1.57
CA ARG A 499 -32.87 -12.39 -2.05
C ARG A 499 -33.01 -12.34 -3.57
N LEU A 500 -31.91 -12.49 -4.31
CA LEU A 500 -31.91 -12.54 -5.77
C LEU A 500 -32.33 -13.92 -6.34
N LYS A 501 -32.53 -14.95 -5.50
CA LYS A 501 -33.01 -16.26 -5.99
C LYS A 501 -34.43 -16.18 -6.56
N LYS A 502 -34.70 -17.05 -7.53
CA LYS A 502 -35.95 -17.07 -8.31
C LYS A 502 -37.15 -17.46 -7.44
N GLY A 503 -38.23 -16.69 -7.52
CA GLY A 503 -39.55 -17.03 -6.94
C GLY A 503 -40.05 -16.07 -5.86
N ASP A 504 -39.16 -15.27 -5.27
CA ASP A 504 -39.51 -14.49 -4.08
C ASP A 504 -40.07 -13.09 -4.37
N GLY A 505 -39.75 -12.50 -5.54
CA GLY A 505 -40.20 -11.13 -5.89
C GLY A 505 -39.75 -10.05 -4.89
N LYS A 506 -38.82 -10.39 -3.99
CA LYS A 506 -38.40 -9.52 -2.89
C LYS A 506 -37.59 -8.36 -3.43
N ARG A 507 -37.85 -7.18 -2.86
CA ARG A 507 -37.08 -5.97 -3.12
C ARG A 507 -35.61 -6.21 -2.74
N CYS A 508 -34.70 -5.81 -3.64
CA CYS A 508 -33.26 -5.91 -3.48
C CYS A 508 -32.57 -4.80 -4.27
N ILE A 509 -32.36 -3.66 -3.63
CA ILE A 509 -31.64 -2.51 -4.16
C ILE A 509 -30.28 -2.44 -3.50
N VAL A 510 -29.21 -2.51 -4.29
CA VAL A 510 -27.83 -2.49 -3.79
C VAL A 510 -27.15 -1.22 -4.27
N ILE A 511 -26.62 -0.40 -3.36
CA ILE A 511 -25.80 0.77 -3.67
C ILE A 511 -24.35 0.45 -3.30
N SER A 512 -23.43 0.62 -4.25
CA SER A 512 -22.03 0.24 -4.08
C SER A 512 -21.09 1.16 -4.86
N THR A 513 -19.82 1.12 -4.51
CA THR A 513 -18.74 1.57 -5.42
C THR A 513 -18.39 0.43 -6.40
N SER A 514 -17.28 0.57 -7.15
CA SER A 514 -16.78 -0.46 -8.09
C SER A 514 -16.43 -1.83 -7.49
N LEU A 515 -16.57 -2.01 -6.17
CA LEU A 515 -16.38 -3.27 -5.45
C LEU A 515 -17.16 -4.47 -6.05
N VAL A 516 -18.32 -4.22 -6.65
CA VAL A 516 -19.19 -5.26 -7.24
C VAL A 516 -18.91 -5.53 -8.73
N GLU A 517 -18.06 -4.72 -9.38
CA GLU A 517 -17.75 -4.86 -10.81
C GLU A 517 -16.97 -6.15 -11.09
N ALA A 518 -16.07 -6.55 -10.19
CA ALA A 518 -15.23 -7.74 -10.34
C ALA A 518 -15.31 -8.67 -9.12
N GLY A 519 -15.38 -9.98 -9.36
CA GLY A 519 -15.28 -10.99 -8.30
C GLY A 519 -16.45 -11.17 -7.37
N VAL A 520 -17.63 -10.70 -7.76
CA VAL A 520 -18.88 -10.97 -7.04
C VAL A 520 -19.88 -11.63 -7.97
N ASP A 521 -20.42 -12.78 -7.57
CA ASP A 521 -21.47 -13.47 -8.33
C ASP A 521 -22.86 -12.95 -7.92
N LEU A 522 -23.35 -11.93 -8.63
CA LEU A 522 -24.66 -11.30 -8.48
C LEU A 522 -25.33 -11.11 -9.85
N ASP A 523 -26.66 -11.23 -9.90
CA ASP A 523 -27.49 -11.13 -11.11
C ASP A 523 -28.73 -10.25 -10.87
N PHE A 524 -28.71 -9.02 -11.40
CA PHE A 524 -29.78 -8.03 -11.25
C PHE A 524 -30.61 -7.89 -12.53
N ALA A 525 -31.84 -7.36 -12.39
CA ALA A 525 -32.69 -7.00 -13.51
C ALA A 525 -32.25 -5.68 -14.16
N SER A 526 -32.00 -4.67 -13.31
CA SER A 526 -31.53 -3.35 -13.73
C SER A 526 -30.17 -3.03 -13.10
N VAL A 527 -29.30 -2.38 -13.86
CA VAL A 527 -28.02 -1.86 -13.36
C VAL A 527 -27.93 -0.37 -13.68
N TYR A 528 -27.57 0.43 -12.70
CA TYR A 528 -27.30 1.86 -12.82
C TYR A 528 -25.81 2.05 -12.58
N ARG A 529 -25.09 2.56 -13.57
CA ARG A 529 -23.66 2.83 -13.47
C ARG A 529 -23.40 4.29 -13.77
N GLU A 530 -22.91 5.02 -12.77
CA GLU A 530 -22.36 6.35 -13.02
C GLU A 530 -21.18 6.23 -14.00
N ILE A 531 -20.97 7.21 -14.85
CA ILE A 531 -19.99 7.13 -15.92
C ILE A 531 -18.58 6.93 -15.34
N ALA A 532 -17.85 6.01 -15.97
CA ALA A 532 -16.51 5.60 -15.58
C ALA A 532 -15.68 5.32 -16.86
N GLY A 533 -14.74 4.37 -16.82
CA GLY A 533 -14.16 3.82 -18.04
C GLY A 533 -15.11 2.84 -18.75
N LEU A 534 -14.93 2.66 -20.07
CA LEU A 534 -15.74 1.68 -20.82
C LEU A 534 -15.56 0.25 -20.28
N ASP A 535 -14.37 -0.08 -19.80
CA ASP A 535 -14.07 -1.34 -19.10
C ASP A 535 -14.95 -1.57 -17.87
N SER A 536 -15.08 -0.56 -17.00
CA SER A 536 -15.96 -0.61 -15.83
C SER A 536 -17.44 -0.71 -16.21
N ILE A 537 -17.87 -0.03 -17.27
CA ILE A 537 -19.25 -0.11 -17.77
C ILE A 537 -19.56 -1.54 -18.23
N ILE A 538 -18.67 -2.18 -18.99
CA ILE A 538 -18.88 -3.54 -19.47
C ILE A 538 -18.83 -4.55 -18.31
N GLN A 539 -18.00 -4.32 -17.30
CA GLN A 539 -18.00 -5.15 -16.09
C GLN A 539 -19.32 -5.03 -15.31
N ALA A 540 -19.89 -3.82 -15.22
CA ALA A 540 -21.20 -3.59 -14.62
C ALA A 540 -22.32 -4.28 -15.43
N VAL A 541 -22.26 -4.22 -16.76
CA VAL A 541 -23.15 -4.96 -17.66
C VAL A 541 -23.11 -6.47 -17.38
N GLY A 542 -21.96 -7.02 -17.01
CA GLY A 542 -21.81 -8.42 -16.59
C GLY A 542 -22.55 -8.82 -15.30
N ARG A 543 -23.19 -7.86 -14.61
CA ARG A 543 -24.07 -8.05 -13.45
C ARG A 543 -25.55 -7.88 -13.78
N CYS A 544 -25.88 -7.44 -14.99
CA CYS A 544 -27.24 -7.31 -15.51
C CYS A 544 -27.61 -8.58 -16.29
N ASN A 545 -28.67 -9.27 -15.87
CA ASN A 545 -29.14 -10.51 -16.50
C ASN A 545 -28.01 -11.52 -16.79
N ARG A 546 -27.11 -11.67 -15.83
CA ARG A 546 -25.91 -12.51 -15.88
C ARG A 546 -26.24 -13.97 -16.16
N GLU A 547 -27.40 -14.44 -15.72
CA GLU A 547 -27.82 -15.82 -15.93
C GLU A 547 -28.66 -16.00 -17.21
N GLY A 548 -28.96 -14.91 -17.93
CA GLY A 548 -29.79 -14.93 -19.15
C GLY A 548 -31.24 -15.37 -18.89
N ARG A 549 -31.75 -15.12 -17.67
CA ARG A 549 -33.07 -15.60 -17.22
C ARG A 549 -34.22 -14.67 -17.65
N ARG A 550 -33.92 -13.43 -18.03
CA ARG A 550 -34.87 -12.39 -18.44
C ARG A 550 -34.68 -12.08 -19.93
N LYS A 551 -35.71 -11.54 -20.58
CA LYS A 551 -35.55 -11.04 -21.95
C LYS A 551 -34.58 -9.86 -21.97
N ARG A 552 -33.89 -9.68 -23.11
CA ARG A 552 -32.88 -8.63 -23.26
C ARG A 552 -33.49 -7.24 -23.10
N GLU A 553 -34.68 -7.04 -23.63
CA GLU A 553 -35.41 -5.76 -23.62
C GLU A 553 -35.90 -5.39 -22.20
N GLU A 554 -36.03 -6.39 -21.33
CA GLU A 554 -36.42 -6.26 -19.92
C GLU A 554 -35.21 -6.07 -18.99
N SER A 555 -33.98 -6.12 -19.53
CA SER A 555 -32.74 -6.06 -18.76
C SER A 555 -31.90 -4.88 -19.24
N ILE A 556 -31.81 -3.83 -18.42
CA ILE A 556 -31.22 -2.55 -18.85
C ILE A 556 -30.06 -2.17 -17.93
N CYS A 557 -28.94 -1.79 -18.55
CA CYS A 557 -27.86 -1.09 -17.89
C CYS A 557 -27.95 0.40 -18.24
N HIS A 558 -28.34 1.21 -17.27
CA HIS A 558 -28.40 2.67 -17.35
C HIS A 558 -27.02 3.26 -17.05
N VAL A 559 -26.48 4.03 -18.00
CA VAL A 559 -25.22 4.78 -17.82
C VAL A 559 -25.55 6.27 -17.72
N PHE A 560 -25.06 6.94 -16.68
CA PHE A 560 -25.42 8.34 -16.39
C PHE A 560 -24.27 9.12 -15.73
N SER A 561 -24.42 10.43 -15.62
CA SER A 561 -23.52 11.30 -14.84
C SER A 561 -24.35 12.13 -13.87
N LEU A 562 -23.96 12.26 -12.60
CA LEU A 562 -24.65 13.15 -11.65
C LEU A 562 -24.28 14.61 -11.93
N GLU A 563 -25.27 15.50 -11.97
CA GLU A 563 -25.05 16.94 -12.21
C GLU A 563 -24.22 17.61 -11.11
N ASP A 564 -24.46 17.23 -9.85
CA ASP A 564 -23.81 17.77 -8.67
C ASP A 564 -22.57 16.97 -8.20
N SER A 565 -21.97 16.14 -9.06
CA SER A 565 -20.76 15.37 -8.70
C SER A 565 -19.61 16.33 -8.30
N LYS A 566 -19.40 16.52 -6.99
CA LYS A 566 -18.43 17.51 -6.47
C LYS A 566 -16.97 17.04 -6.53
N SER A 567 -16.67 15.78 -6.82
CA SER A 567 -15.28 15.33 -6.98
C SER A 567 -15.12 13.96 -7.66
N VAL A 568 -14.68 13.95 -8.91
CA VAL A 568 -14.17 12.72 -9.55
C VAL A 568 -12.71 12.51 -9.11
N PRO A 569 -12.32 11.30 -8.66
CA PRO A 569 -10.93 11.00 -8.36
C PRO A 569 -10.01 11.32 -9.56
N LEU A 570 -8.92 12.06 -9.33
CA LEU A 570 -7.98 12.46 -10.39
C LEU A 570 -7.47 11.28 -11.23
N SER A 571 -7.36 10.09 -10.62
CA SER A 571 -6.94 8.85 -11.28
C SER A 571 -7.96 8.30 -12.28
N GLN A 572 -9.24 8.66 -12.16
CA GLN A 572 -10.34 8.19 -13.03
C GLN A 572 -10.81 9.26 -14.00
N LYS A 573 -10.47 10.53 -13.76
CA LYS A 573 -10.92 11.69 -14.56
C LYS A 573 -10.77 11.46 -16.06
N GLN A 574 -9.59 11.04 -16.52
CA GLN A 574 -9.35 10.82 -17.94
C GLN A 574 -10.20 9.68 -18.51
N ARG A 575 -10.35 8.57 -17.77
CA ARG A 575 -11.16 7.43 -18.21
C ARG A 575 -12.62 7.84 -18.42
N ILE A 576 -13.13 8.65 -17.50
CA ILE A 576 -14.46 9.25 -17.54
C ILE A 576 -14.59 10.21 -18.72
N GLU A 577 -13.64 11.12 -18.92
CA GLU A 577 -13.68 12.08 -20.04
C GLU A 577 -13.73 11.39 -21.40
N ILE A 578 -12.86 10.39 -21.63
CA ILE A 578 -12.84 9.63 -22.88
C ILE A 578 -14.12 8.79 -23.02
N GLY A 579 -14.56 8.13 -21.96
CA GLY A 579 -15.79 7.32 -21.94
C GLY A 579 -17.03 8.15 -22.26
N SER A 580 -17.20 9.30 -21.59
CA SER A 580 -18.26 10.28 -21.85
C SER A 580 -18.25 10.75 -23.29
N TRP A 581 -17.09 11.12 -23.82
CA TRP A 581 -16.98 11.60 -25.20
C TRP A 581 -17.43 10.55 -26.22
N LEU A 582 -17.04 9.27 -26.05
CA LEU A 582 -17.47 8.19 -26.94
C LEU A 582 -18.98 7.95 -26.85
N LEU A 583 -19.55 7.94 -25.64
CA LEU A 583 -20.98 7.74 -25.44
C LEU A 583 -21.83 8.90 -25.99
N GLU A 584 -21.37 10.14 -25.82
CA GLU A 584 -22.01 11.35 -26.39
C GLU A 584 -22.02 11.33 -27.93
N LYS A 585 -21.04 10.67 -28.55
CA LYS A 585 -21.00 10.43 -30.00
C LYS A 585 -21.92 9.28 -30.45
N GLY A 586 -22.67 8.67 -29.55
CA GLY A 586 -23.56 7.54 -29.84
C GLY A 586 -22.81 6.24 -30.12
N ARG A 587 -21.55 6.12 -29.69
CA ARG A 587 -20.77 4.88 -29.83
C ARG A 587 -21.28 3.84 -28.83
N ASP A 588 -21.37 2.59 -29.25
CA ASP A 588 -21.77 1.50 -28.37
C ASP A 588 -20.58 1.06 -27.51
N PRO A 589 -20.65 1.15 -26.17
CA PRO A 589 -19.52 0.78 -25.31
C PRO A 589 -19.19 -0.71 -25.36
N ALA A 590 -20.11 -1.57 -25.81
CA ALA A 590 -19.85 -3.01 -25.99
C ALA A 590 -19.26 -3.35 -27.37
N ASP A 591 -19.17 -2.39 -28.28
CA ASP A 591 -18.62 -2.59 -29.61
C ASP A 591 -17.08 -2.74 -29.55
N PRO A 592 -16.50 -3.80 -30.13
CA PRO A 592 -15.06 -4.03 -30.08
C PRO A 592 -14.21 -2.88 -30.63
N ASP A 593 -14.66 -2.19 -31.68
CA ASP A 593 -13.90 -1.09 -32.27
C ASP A 593 -13.95 0.17 -31.39
N THR A 594 -15.09 0.40 -30.72
CA THR A 594 -15.21 1.45 -29.69
C THR A 594 -14.28 1.19 -28.50
N ILE A 595 -14.17 -0.06 -28.04
CA ILE A 595 -13.25 -0.43 -26.96
C ILE A 595 -11.78 -0.23 -27.37
N ARG A 596 -11.42 -0.62 -28.60
CA ARG A 596 -10.06 -0.38 -29.14
C ARG A 596 -9.73 1.09 -29.19
N GLU A 597 -10.65 1.92 -29.69
CA GLU A 597 -10.49 3.37 -29.75
C GLU A 597 -10.34 3.98 -28.35
N TYR A 598 -11.18 3.57 -27.39
CA TYR A 598 -11.10 4.01 -25.99
C TYR A 598 -9.71 3.76 -25.40
N PHE A 599 -9.20 2.53 -25.52
CA PHE A 599 -7.89 2.20 -24.98
C PHE A 599 -6.76 2.88 -25.75
N TRP A 600 -6.88 3.03 -27.07
CA TRP A 600 -5.92 3.80 -27.86
C TRP A 600 -5.83 5.26 -27.40
N MET A 601 -6.97 5.92 -27.11
CA MET A 601 -6.99 7.29 -26.56
C MET A 601 -6.41 7.35 -25.15
N LEU A 602 -6.59 6.29 -24.34
CA LEU A 602 -6.13 6.21 -22.95
C LEU A 602 -4.62 5.95 -22.82
N TYR A 603 -4.02 5.30 -23.82
CA TYR A 603 -2.70 4.65 -23.74
C TYR A 603 -1.74 4.94 -24.91
N GLY A 604 -2.21 5.48 -26.03
CA GLY A 604 -1.45 5.62 -27.26
C GLY A 604 -0.23 6.56 -27.16
N LYS A 605 0.87 6.19 -27.81
CA LYS A 605 2.07 7.05 -27.94
C LYS A 605 1.88 8.16 -28.98
N PRO A 606 2.41 9.38 -28.74
CA PRO A 606 2.39 10.44 -29.74
C PRO A 606 3.13 9.99 -31.01
N GLY A 607 2.48 10.11 -32.17
CA GLY A 607 3.11 9.93 -33.48
C GLY A 607 2.98 8.55 -34.15
N ARG A 608 2.28 7.55 -33.58
CA ARG A 608 1.91 6.34 -34.34
C ARG A 608 0.76 6.64 -35.33
N LYS A 609 0.78 5.98 -36.50
CA LYS A 609 -0.32 6.06 -37.50
C LYS A 609 -1.62 5.58 -36.86
N ALA A 610 -2.71 6.27 -37.13
CA ALA A 610 -4.06 5.90 -36.70
C ALA A 610 -4.42 4.47 -37.17
N ILE A 611 -5.34 3.84 -36.45
CA ILE A 611 -5.96 2.57 -36.85
C ILE A 611 -6.57 2.78 -38.26
N PRO A 612 -6.30 1.89 -39.24
CA PRO A 612 -6.94 1.98 -40.55
C PRO A 612 -8.47 2.00 -40.40
N GLY A 613 -9.13 3.04 -40.89
CA GLY A 613 -10.59 3.19 -40.82
C GLY A 613 -11.10 4.27 -39.85
N THR A 614 -10.25 4.89 -39.04
CA THR A 614 -10.66 6.04 -38.19
C THR A 614 -10.45 7.36 -38.94
N GLU A 615 -11.49 8.21 -38.98
CA GLU A 615 -11.48 9.46 -39.74
C GLU A 615 -10.42 10.45 -39.21
N ARG A 616 -9.75 11.13 -40.15
CA ARG A 616 -8.57 11.97 -39.91
C ARG A 616 -8.87 13.33 -39.24
N SER A 617 -10.14 13.71 -39.06
CA SER A 617 -10.56 15.09 -38.83
C SER A 617 -10.62 15.56 -37.36
N ASP A 618 -10.67 14.67 -36.37
CA ASP A 618 -10.96 15.07 -34.96
C ASP A 618 -9.68 15.40 -34.14
N ARG A 619 -8.68 16.00 -34.79
CA ARG A 619 -7.31 16.21 -34.29
C ARG A 619 -7.10 17.36 -33.28
N LYS A 620 -8.09 17.77 -32.48
CA LYS A 620 -7.90 18.87 -31.50
C LYS A 620 -8.04 18.54 -30.02
N ALA A 621 -8.18 17.27 -29.66
CA ALA A 621 -8.17 16.85 -28.26
C ALA A 621 -7.18 15.70 -28.03
N VAL A 622 -5.89 16.00 -27.94
CA VAL A 622 -4.96 15.07 -27.26
C VAL A 622 -5.19 15.26 -25.76
N LEU A 623 -6.24 14.64 -25.23
CA LEU A 623 -6.48 14.55 -23.80
C LEU A 623 -5.44 13.60 -23.19
N GLY A 624 -4.38 14.19 -22.64
CA GLY A 624 -3.47 13.63 -21.61
C GLY A 624 -2.92 12.21 -21.85
N MET A 625 -1.76 12.06 -22.47
CA MET A 625 -1.07 10.76 -22.46
C MET A 625 -0.62 10.43 -21.03
N GLN A 626 -1.04 9.29 -20.48
CA GLN A 626 -0.55 8.83 -19.18
C GLN A 626 0.71 7.98 -19.34
N GLU A 627 1.68 8.20 -18.44
CA GLU A 627 2.93 7.45 -18.37
C GLU A 627 2.67 6.01 -17.89
N THR A 628 3.02 5.02 -18.71
CA THR A 628 2.84 3.57 -18.42
C THR A 628 4.01 2.94 -17.66
N ASP A 629 5.01 3.75 -17.35
CA ASP A 629 6.14 3.46 -16.47
C ASP A 629 6.36 4.68 -15.55
N LYS A 630 5.40 4.94 -14.66
CA LYS A 630 5.29 6.18 -13.86
C LYS A 630 6.53 6.52 -13.05
N LYS A 631 7.32 5.52 -12.65
CA LYS A 631 8.57 5.70 -11.90
C LYS A 631 9.83 5.57 -12.76
N ALA A 632 9.66 5.51 -14.09
CA ALA A 632 10.72 5.29 -15.07
C ALA A 632 11.59 4.06 -14.75
N ILE A 633 10.96 2.98 -14.28
CA ILE A 633 11.60 1.75 -13.81
C ILE A 633 12.46 1.14 -14.90
N LEU A 634 11.93 0.99 -16.12
CA LEU A 634 12.68 0.38 -17.22
C LEU A 634 13.89 1.25 -17.58
N LYS A 635 13.71 2.57 -17.62
CA LYS A 635 14.82 3.50 -17.88
C LYS A 635 15.91 3.39 -16.80
N LYS A 636 15.54 3.34 -15.52
CA LYS A 636 16.48 3.15 -14.41
C LYS A 636 17.21 1.80 -14.49
N ILE A 637 16.52 0.74 -14.92
CA ILE A 637 17.13 -0.58 -15.14
C ILE A 637 18.12 -0.54 -16.31
N GLU A 638 17.79 0.14 -17.41
CA GLU A 638 18.73 0.32 -18.53
C GLU A 638 19.97 1.11 -18.12
N GLU A 639 19.81 2.16 -17.31
CA GLU A 639 20.94 2.96 -16.79
C GLU A 639 21.78 2.17 -15.77
N ASN A 640 21.13 1.38 -14.91
CA ASN A 640 21.78 0.56 -13.90
C ASN A 640 21.03 -0.77 -13.68
N PRO A 641 21.42 -1.87 -14.36
CA PRO A 641 20.73 -3.15 -14.28
C PRO A 641 20.88 -3.83 -12.92
N PHE A 642 21.79 -3.36 -12.06
CA PHE A 642 22.04 -3.92 -10.74
C PHE A 642 21.48 -3.02 -9.62
N SER A 643 20.24 -2.56 -9.77
CA SER A 643 19.53 -1.72 -8.79
C SER A 643 18.36 -2.45 -8.09
N PHE A 644 18.59 -3.67 -7.60
CA PHE A 644 17.51 -4.57 -7.17
C PHE A 644 16.68 -4.08 -5.96
N PRO A 645 17.25 -3.68 -4.81
CA PRO A 645 16.48 -3.10 -3.71
C PRO A 645 15.64 -1.89 -4.14
N THR A 646 16.24 -0.96 -4.90
CA THR A 646 15.56 0.25 -5.37
C THR A 646 14.39 -0.11 -6.29
N GLN A 647 14.58 -1.05 -7.23
CA GLN A 647 13.52 -1.52 -8.13
C GLN A 647 12.38 -2.24 -7.39
N ALA A 648 12.69 -3.03 -6.36
CA ALA A 648 11.68 -3.71 -5.54
C ALA A 648 10.83 -2.73 -4.72
N GLU A 649 11.35 -1.54 -4.43
CA GLU A 649 10.60 -0.44 -3.80
C GLU A 649 9.80 0.37 -4.83
N ASP A 650 10.35 0.57 -6.02
CA ASP A 650 9.68 1.31 -7.10
C ASP A 650 8.48 0.52 -7.66
N LEU A 651 8.64 -0.78 -7.95
CA LEU A 651 7.57 -1.64 -8.48
C LEU A 651 6.74 -2.28 -7.34
N ARG A 652 5.79 -1.51 -6.81
CA ARG A 652 4.72 -2.02 -5.95
C ARG A 652 3.38 -1.78 -6.63
N LEU A 653 2.73 -2.85 -7.08
CA LEU A 653 1.48 -2.74 -7.84
C LEU A 653 0.34 -2.17 -6.99
N ILE A 654 0.42 -2.41 -5.68
CA ILE A 654 -0.43 -1.78 -4.67
C ILE A 654 0.47 -0.91 -3.80
N GLU A 655 0.34 0.41 -3.92
CA GLU A 655 1.00 1.33 -3.00
C GLU A 655 0.37 1.16 -1.60
N GLN A 656 1.14 0.62 -0.64
CA GLN A 656 0.73 0.54 0.76
C GLN A 656 0.80 1.93 1.41
N ASN A 657 -0.10 2.82 1.03
CA ASN A 657 -0.24 4.15 1.60
C ASN A 657 -1.35 4.14 2.67
N GLY A 658 -1.44 3.08 3.49
CA GLY A 658 -2.56 2.88 4.39
C GLY A 658 -2.30 1.89 5.52
N GLU A 659 -2.97 2.10 6.64
CA GLU A 659 -2.84 1.33 7.87
C GLU A 659 -3.92 0.27 7.99
N THR A 660 -3.59 -0.86 8.62
CA THR A 660 -4.53 -1.98 8.81
C THR A 660 -5.25 -1.83 10.14
N ILE A 661 -6.58 -1.73 10.08
CA ILE A 661 -7.46 -1.63 11.25
C ILE A 661 -8.11 -2.98 11.50
N PHE A 662 -7.93 -3.53 12.69
CA PHE A 662 -8.65 -4.68 13.21
C PHE A 662 -9.98 -4.27 13.82
N VAL A 663 -11.04 -4.99 13.45
CA VAL A 663 -12.41 -4.78 13.93
C VAL A 663 -12.88 -6.06 14.63
N PRO A 664 -13.02 -6.05 15.97
CA PRO A 664 -13.54 -7.18 16.74
C PRO A 664 -15.08 -7.31 16.59
N TRP A 665 -15.51 -7.62 15.36
CA TRP A 665 -16.91 -7.55 14.92
C TRP A 665 -17.83 -8.54 15.63
N ASP A 666 -17.39 -9.79 15.80
CA ASP A 666 -18.12 -10.86 16.47
C ASP A 666 -17.31 -11.50 17.60
N GLU A 667 -17.85 -12.55 18.24
CA GLU A 667 -17.20 -13.26 19.36
C GLU A 667 -15.87 -13.89 18.95
N GLU A 668 -15.79 -14.49 17.77
CA GLU A 668 -14.54 -15.03 17.22
C GLU A 668 -13.48 -13.94 17.00
N GLY A 669 -13.86 -12.78 16.46
CA GLY A 669 -12.96 -11.64 16.29
C GLY A 669 -12.43 -11.08 17.61
N ARG A 670 -13.26 -11.08 18.67
CA ARG A 670 -12.85 -10.67 20.02
C ARG A 670 -11.89 -11.67 20.65
N GLU A 671 -12.17 -12.96 20.52
CA GLU A 671 -11.28 -14.03 20.99
C GLU A 671 -9.92 -13.97 20.27
N LEU A 672 -9.91 -13.73 18.96
CA LEU A 672 -8.68 -13.55 18.20
C LEU A 672 -7.86 -12.35 18.68
N LEU A 673 -8.52 -11.22 18.96
CA LEU A 673 -7.86 -10.05 19.53
C LEU A 673 -7.24 -10.35 20.90
N PHE A 674 -7.99 -11.03 21.76
CA PHE A 674 -7.51 -11.45 23.08
C PHE A 674 -6.27 -12.35 22.98
N GLN A 675 -6.26 -13.30 22.04
CA GLN A 675 -5.09 -14.14 21.76
C GLN A 675 -3.90 -13.34 21.23
N ILE A 676 -4.11 -12.35 20.37
CA ILE A 676 -3.04 -11.47 19.88
C ILE A 676 -2.43 -10.66 21.04
N GLU A 677 -3.26 -10.11 21.91
CA GLU A 677 -2.82 -9.35 23.08
C GLU A 677 -2.02 -10.19 24.08
N ARG A 678 -2.44 -11.44 24.33
CA ARG A 678 -1.82 -12.32 25.32
C ARG A 678 -0.56 -13.01 24.80
N GLU A 679 -0.57 -13.47 23.56
CA GLU A 679 0.46 -14.38 23.01
C GLU A 679 1.29 -13.72 21.89
N GLY A 680 1.07 -12.44 21.56
CA GLY A 680 1.85 -11.68 20.56
C GLY A 680 1.33 -11.82 19.12
N MET A 681 2.17 -11.71 18.09
CA MET A 681 1.74 -11.95 16.70
C MET A 681 2.39 -13.22 16.15
N SER A 682 1.57 -14.16 15.67
CA SER A 682 2.02 -15.36 14.92
C SER A 682 1.57 -15.30 13.47
N ARG A 683 2.11 -16.15 12.59
CA ARG A 683 1.65 -16.24 11.18
C ARG A 683 0.16 -16.60 11.09
N LYS A 684 -0.28 -17.61 11.86
CA LYS A 684 -1.68 -18.03 11.97
C LYS A 684 -2.60 -16.88 12.40
N ARG A 685 -2.21 -16.15 13.46
CA ARG A 685 -3.00 -15.01 13.97
C ARG A 685 -3.02 -13.84 12.99
N ALA A 686 -1.89 -13.50 12.36
CA ALA A 686 -1.82 -12.44 11.35
C ALA A 686 -2.71 -12.73 10.12
N ARG A 687 -2.91 -14.01 9.75
CA ARG A 687 -3.83 -14.43 8.69
C ARG A 687 -5.29 -14.36 9.12
N ALA A 688 -5.62 -14.95 10.28
CA ALA A 688 -6.98 -14.86 10.83
C ALA A 688 -7.41 -13.39 10.97
N MET A 689 -6.47 -12.51 11.34
CA MET A 689 -6.65 -11.08 11.45
C MET A 689 -7.15 -10.43 10.14
N GLN A 690 -6.69 -10.91 8.97
CA GLN A 690 -7.09 -10.33 7.68
C GLN A 690 -8.62 -10.37 7.45
N GLN A 691 -9.32 -11.39 7.97
CA GLN A 691 -10.77 -11.52 7.83
C GLN A 691 -11.55 -10.49 8.68
N TYR A 692 -10.88 -9.94 9.70
CA TYR A 692 -11.37 -8.93 10.62
C TYR A 692 -10.69 -7.58 10.41
N SER A 693 -9.98 -7.39 9.31
CA SER A 693 -9.22 -6.17 9.06
C SER A 693 -9.66 -5.41 7.81
N VAL A 694 -9.59 -4.08 7.92
CA VAL A 694 -9.80 -3.13 6.83
C VAL A 694 -8.55 -2.28 6.69
N ASN A 695 -8.06 -2.10 5.46
CA ASN A 695 -6.97 -1.16 5.21
C ASN A 695 -7.54 0.24 4.92
N LEU A 696 -7.06 1.24 5.65
CA LEU A 696 -7.45 2.63 5.48
C LEU A 696 -6.29 3.44 4.91
N TYR A 697 -6.55 4.18 3.82
CA TYR A 697 -5.58 5.13 3.28
C TYR A 697 -5.14 6.13 4.35
N GLU A 698 -3.87 6.51 4.30
CA GLU A 698 -3.17 7.29 5.33
C GLU A 698 -3.92 8.55 5.76
N ASN A 699 -4.52 9.30 4.82
CA ASN A 699 -5.30 10.50 5.15
C ASN A 699 -6.54 10.17 6.00
N LEU A 700 -7.30 9.15 5.60
CA LEU A 700 -8.50 8.72 6.33
C LEU A 700 -8.13 8.02 7.64
N PHE A 701 -7.08 7.21 7.62
CA PHE A 701 -6.53 6.61 8.84
C PHE A 701 -6.17 7.69 9.86
N ARG A 702 -5.38 8.69 9.47
CA ARG A 702 -4.97 9.80 10.35
C ARG A 702 -6.18 10.55 10.87
N GLN A 703 -7.16 10.86 10.02
CA GLN A 703 -8.39 11.54 10.44
C GLN A 703 -9.15 10.75 11.54
N LEU A 704 -9.38 9.46 11.34
CA LEU A 704 -10.12 8.62 12.30
C LEU A 704 -9.28 8.26 13.54
N PHE A 705 -7.96 8.12 13.39
CA PHE A 705 -7.02 7.93 14.49
C PHE A 705 -6.96 9.18 15.39
N ASP A 706 -6.88 10.37 14.80
CA ASP A 706 -6.88 11.65 15.51
C ASP A 706 -8.24 11.92 16.18
N ALA A 707 -9.33 11.43 15.59
CA ALA A 707 -10.68 11.42 16.20
C ALA A 707 -10.84 10.39 17.34
N GLY A 708 -9.82 9.58 17.62
CA GLY A 708 -9.81 8.64 18.75
C GLY A 708 -10.52 7.30 18.48
N LYS A 709 -10.94 7.01 17.25
CA LYS A 709 -11.68 5.78 16.91
C LYS A 709 -10.84 4.51 17.00
N PHE A 710 -9.52 4.63 16.97
CA PHE A 710 -8.59 3.51 17.01
C PHE A 710 -7.70 3.54 18.26
N ARG A 711 -7.30 2.36 18.72
CA ARG A 711 -6.21 2.18 19.69
C ARG A 711 -5.04 1.45 19.02
N ALA A 712 -3.82 1.88 19.30
CA ALA A 712 -2.63 1.19 18.85
C ALA A 712 -2.30 0.05 19.81
N LEU A 713 -2.04 -1.12 19.26
CA LEU A 713 -1.46 -2.27 19.95
C LEU A 713 0.02 -2.35 19.57
N GLU A 714 0.91 -2.32 20.57
CA GLU A 714 2.34 -2.55 20.34
C GLU A 714 2.56 -4.01 19.97
N SER A 715 2.67 -4.28 18.66
CA SER A 715 2.82 -5.63 18.11
C SER A 715 4.24 -5.85 17.56
N GLY A 716 5.27 -5.74 18.41
CA GLY A 716 6.63 -6.18 18.08
C GLY A 716 7.18 -5.72 16.70
N ALA A 717 8.03 -6.53 16.08
CA ALA A 717 8.95 -6.15 14.98
C ALA A 717 8.33 -5.68 13.63
N LYS A 718 7.00 -5.50 13.51
CA LYS A 718 6.33 -5.03 12.27
C LYS A 718 5.20 -4.04 12.56
N GLY A 719 5.54 -2.86 13.05
CA GLY A 719 4.61 -1.72 13.16
C GLY A 719 3.51 -1.90 14.21
N ASN A 720 2.68 -0.88 14.36
CA ASN A 720 1.55 -0.89 15.29
C ASN A 720 0.35 -1.57 14.62
N LEU A 721 -0.32 -2.48 15.33
CA LEU A 721 -1.64 -2.96 14.93
C LEU A 721 -2.68 -1.98 15.47
N TYR A 722 -3.56 -1.46 14.63
CA TYR A 722 -4.62 -0.55 15.07
C TYR A 722 -5.92 -1.32 15.24
N VAL A 723 -6.63 -1.09 16.35
CA VAL A 723 -7.87 -1.78 16.70
C VAL A 723 -8.98 -0.74 16.87
N LEU A 724 -10.16 -1.01 16.32
CA LEU A 724 -11.34 -0.18 16.55
C LEU A 724 -11.72 -0.19 18.04
N ARG A 725 -11.94 1.00 18.64
CA ARG A 725 -12.20 1.12 20.08
C ARG A 725 -13.63 0.72 20.44
N GLU A 726 -14.59 1.48 19.92
CA GLU A 726 -15.99 1.37 20.28
C GLU A 726 -16.74 0.55 19.24
N LYS A 727 -17.75 -0.21 19.68
CA LYS A 727 -18.58 -1.00 18.76
C LYS A 727 -19.41 -0.08 17.86
N GLU A 728 -19.78 1.06 18.40
CA GLU A 728 -20.61 2.10 17.79
C GLU A 728 -19.94 2.74 16.57
N ASP A 729 -18.61 2.71 16.49
CA ASP A 729 -17.84 3.19 15.33
C ASP A 729 -17.88 2.22 14.13
N TYR A 730 -18.54 1.07 14.27
CA TYR A 730 -18.78 0.11 13.21
C TYR A 730 -20.27 -0.15 13.00
N SER A 731 -20.76 0.18 11.81
CA SER A 731 -22.13 -0.09 11.39
C SER A 731 -22.25 -1.43 10.66
N GLU A 732 -23.27 -2.21 11.01
CA GLU A 732 -23.69 -3.41 10.24
C GLU A 732 -24.12 -3.05 8.80
N GLU A 733 -24.45 -1.79 8.53
CA GLU A 733 -24.87 -1.35 7.19
C GLU A 733 -23.70 -0.74 6.38
N LYS A 734 -22.74 -0.08 7.04
CA LYS A 734 -21.74 0.75 6.36
C LYS A 734 -20.29 0.33 6.60
N GLY A 735 -20.02 -0.50 7.61
CA GLY A 735 -18.69 -0.76 8.13
C GLY A 735 -18.19 0.38 9.04
N ILE A 736 -16.89 0.70 9.00
CA ILE A 736 -16.30 1.78 9.82
C ILE A 736 -16.98 3.13 9.49
N LEU A 737 -17.48 3.83 10.52
CA LEU A 737 -18.16 5.13 10.40
C LEU A 737 -17.17 6.30 10.31
N LEU A 738 -17.43 7.23 9.38
CA LEU A 738 -16.50 8.32 9.01
C LEU A 738 -16.62 9.59 9.89
N GLU A 739 -17.77 9.83 10.53
CA GLU A 739 -18.02 11.02 11.36
C GLU A 739 -18.44 10.64 12.79
N ALA A 740 -18.34 11.58 13.73
CA ALA A 740 -19.17 11.60 14.92
C ALA A 740 -20.38 12.47 14.56
N GLU A 741 -21.60 11.92 14.58
CA GLU A 741 -22.80 12.66 14.19
C GLU A 741 -22.90 13.97 15.00
N LEU A 742 -22.69 15.09 14.33
CA LEU A 742 -22.83 16.42 14.90
C LEU A 742 -24.32 16.74 15.01
N GLY A 743 -24.83 16.83 16.24
CA GLY A 743 -26.10 17.47 16.50
C GLY A 743 -26.09 18.92 16.01
N GLU A 744 -27.18 19.35 15.38
CA GLU A 744 -27.42 20.73 14.95
C GLU A 744 -27.31 21.70 16.14
N GLY A 745 -26.53 22.77 16.00
CA GLY A 745 -26.61 23.90 16.94
C GLY A 745 -25.42 24.85 16.95
N SER A 746 -25.61 26.00 16.30
CA SER A 746 -24.96 27.31 16.52
C SER A 746 -23.47 27.49 16.17
N GLU A 747 -23.19 28.59 15.46
CA GLU A 747 -21.88 29.24 15.38
C GLU A 747 -21.29 29.39 16.80
N MET A 748 -20.35 28.52 17.18
CA MET A 748 -19.66 28.62 18.45
C MET A 748 -18.15 28.64 18.24
N SER A 749 -17.52 29.66 18.80
CA SER A 749 -16.08 29.76 19.00
C SER A 749 -15.58 28.49 19.72
N VAL A 750 -14.47 27.95 19.22
CA VAL A 750 -13.96 26.65 19.67
C VAL A 750 -13.04 26.86 20.87
N GLY A 751 -13.48 26.46 22.06
CA GLY A 751 -12.72 26.58 23.31
C GLY A 751 -11.68 25.47 23.55
N VAL A 752 -10.65 25.79 24.32
CA VAL A 752 -9.61 24.90 24.87
C VAL A 752 -9.44 25.14 26.38
N LYS A 753 -9.08 24.08 27.11
CA LYS A 753 -8.77 24.13 28.54
C LYS A 753 -7.35 23.62 28.78
N VAL A 754 -6.52 24.44 29.42
CA VAL A 754 -5.08 24.16 29.60
C VAL A 754 -4.69 24.33 31.04
N LYS A 755 -4.02 23.33 31.61
CA LYS A 755 -3.41 23.43 32.93
C LYS A 755 -1.96 23.82 32.76
N ILE A 756 -1.52 24.81 33.54
CA ILE A 756 -0.13 25.29 33.56
C ILE A 756 0.41 25.32 34.99
N TRP A 757 1.67 24.98 35.20
CA TRP A 757 2.31 25.04 36.52
C TRP A 757 3.82 25.26 36.45
N GLY A 758 4.41 25.66 37.58
CA GLY A 758 5.85 25.80 37.71
C GLY A 758 6.27 26.16 39.13
N ASP A 759 7.55 25.94 39.44
CA ASP A 759 8.10 26.12 40.79
C ASP A 759 8.10 27.60 41.22
N TYR A 760 8.21 28.51 40.24
CA TYR A 760 8.33 29.94 40.46
C TYR A 760 7.62 30.74 39.36
N ALA A 761 7.20 31.97 39.66
CA ALA A 761 6.68 32.90 38.65
C ALA A 761 6.95 34.36 39.03
N LEU A 762 7.13 35.22 38.02
CA LEU A 762 7.28 36.66 38.22
C LEU A 762 6.54 37.45 37.14
N PHE A 763 5.32 37.87 37.48
CA PHE A 763 4.50 38.77 36.68
C PHE A 763 4.75 40.20 37.16
N SER A 764 5.73 40.89 36.57
CA SER A 764 6.26 42.13 37.17
C SER A 764 5.20 43.25 37.26
N ARG A 765 5.07 43.88 38.43
CA ARG A 765 4.27 45.10 38.64
C ARG A 765 5.02 46.33 38.09
N PRO A 766 4.50 47.03 37.05
CA PRO A 766 5.19 48.16 36.42
C PRO A 766 5.47 49.34 37.36
N GLU A 767 4.68 49.47 38.43
CA GLU A 767 4.74 50.58 39.39
C GLU A 767 5.93 50.44 40.37
N LEU A 768 6.42 49.22 40.57
CA LEU A 768 7.48 48.89 41.55
C LEU A 768 8.83 48.71 40.86
N ARG A 769 9.37 49.80 40.30
CA ARG A 769 10.58 49.78 39.44
C ARG A 769 11.91 49.46 40.13
N VAL A 770 12.02 49.60 41.45
CA VAL A 770 13.31 49.47 42.18
C VAL A 770 13.57 48.03 42.63
N GLU A 771 12.57 47.35 43.17
CA GLU A 771 12.59 45.93 43.55
C GLU A 771 11.48 45.18 42.80
N ARG A 772 11.81 44.06 42.13
CA ARG A 772 10.81 43.35 41.33
C ARG A 772 9.84 42.63 42.25
N TYR A 773 8.58 43.02 42.17
CA TYR A 773 7.47 42.40 42.88
C TYR A 773 6.49 41.80 41.86
N SER A 774 6.14 40.52 42.03
CA SER A 774 5.16 39.86 41.17
C SER A 774 3.73 40.29 41.51
N TYR A 775 2.85 40.41 40.52
CA TYR A 775 1.43 40.27 40.74
C TYR A 775 1.13 38.95 41.46
N ASP A 776 0.07 38.95 42.23
CA ASP A 776 -0.39 37.83 43.06
C ASP A 776 -0.82 36.62 42.21
N VAL A 777 -1.20 36.84 40.95
CA VAL A 777 -1.66 35.83 39.98
C VAL A 777 -1.16 36.16 38.56
N ILE A 778 -1.28 35.19 37.65
CA ILE A 778 -0.93 35.36 36.23
C ILE A 778 -1.79 36.45 35.54
N THR A 779 -1.17 37.25 34.67
CA THR A 779 -1.88 38.25 33.85
C THR A 779 -2.47 37.63 32.58
N PRO A 780 -3.58 38.16 32.03
CA PRO A 780 -4.17 37.68 30.78
C PRO A 780 -3.17 37.63 29.62
N SER A 781 -2.35 38.67 29.46
CA SER A 781 -1.28 38.70 28.45
C SER A 781 -0.25 37.58 28.63
N ALA A 782 0.12 37.24 29.87
CA ALA A 782 1.05 36.13 30.12
C ALA A 782 0.40 34.77 29.82
N ALA A 783 -0.88 34.58 30.15
CA ALA A 783 -1.63 33.37 29.81
C ALA A 783 -1.74 33.19 28.29
N ARG A 784 -2.07 34.26 27.55
CA ARG A 784 -2.08 34.28 26.09
C ARG A 784 -0.71 33.92 25.50
N GLY A 785 0.36 34.52 26.02
CA GLY A 785 1.73 34.21 25.59
C GLY A 785 2.12 32.75 25.78
N ILE A 786 1.62 32.08 26.83
CA ILE A 786 1.83 30.64 27.03
C ILE A 786 1.07 29.81 25.98
N LEU A 787 -0.18 30.15 25.67
CA LEU A 787 -0.93 29.46 24.60
C LEU A 787 -0.26 29.63 23.24
N GLU A 788 0.25 30.83 22.93
CA GLU A 788 1.02 31.11 21.72
C GLU A 788 2.35 30.35 21.68
N ALA A 789 3.02 30.18 22.83
CA ALA A 789 4.23 29.37 22.93
C ALA A 789 3.96 27.89 22.63
N ILE A 790 2.79 27.38 23.02
CA ILE A 790 2.35 26.01 22.68
C ILE A 790 1.99 25.94 21.20
N TYR A 791 1.11 26.83 20.72
CA TYR A 791 0.70 26.92 19.34
C TYR A 791 0.36 28.35 18.90
N TRP A 792 1.11 28.83 17.91
CA TRP A 792 0.89 30.12 17.25
C TRP A 792 0.72 29.92 15.74
N HIS A 793 -0.22 30.65 15.14
CA HIS A 793 -0.43 30.71 13.70
C HIS A 793 -0.98 32.09 13.31
N PRO A 794 -0.57 32.71 12.19
CA PRO A 794 -1.07 34.04 11.81
C PRO A 794 -2.59 34.09 11.56
N GLY A 795 -3.19 32.95 11.19
CA GLY A 795 -4.62 32.78 10.95
C GLY A 795 -5.49 32.62 12.21
N LEU A 796 -4.92 32.63 13.42
CA LEU A 796 -5.67 32.50 14.68
C LEU A 796 -5.23 33.55 15.70
N ARG A 797 -6.15 33.95 16.58
CA ARG A 797 -5.88 34.84 17.71
C ARG A 797 -6.50 34.26 18.97
N TRP A 798 -5.68 34.04 20.01
CA TRP A 798 -6.14 33.54 21.31
C TRP A 798 -6.83 34.62 22.14
N GLN A 799 -7.95 34.24 22.77
CA GLN A 799 -8.69 35.04 23.73
C GLN A 799 -8.81 34.25 25.04
N ILE A 800 -8.43 34.86 26.16
CA ILE A 800 -8.50 34.20 27.47
C ILE A 800 -9.87 34.49 28.07
N ASP A 801 -10.63 33.44 28.34
CA ASP A 801 -11.98 33.53 28.90
C ASP A 801 -11.96 33.55 30.43
N ARG A 802 -11.22 32.62 31.04
CA ARG A 802 -11.13 32.49 32.50
C ARG A 802 -9.76 31.99 32.94
N ILE A 803 -9.35 32.44 34.11
CA ILE A 803 -8.13 31.99 34.80
C ILE A 803 -8.52 31.43 36.15
N HIS A 804 -8.16 30.17 36.39
CA HIS A 804 -8.43 29.43 37.61
C HIS A 804 -7.14 29.29 38.41
N VAL A 805 -7.15 29.70 39.68
CA VAL A 805 -6.00 29.57 40.57
C VAL A 805 -6.11 28.25 41.32
N LEU A 806 -5.24 27.30 40.98
CA LEU A 806 -5.32 25.91 41.46
C LEU A 806 -4.54 25.69 42.78
N LYS A 807 -3.61 26.58 43.11
CA LYS A 807 -2.78 26.51 44.33
C LYS A 807 -2.83 27.81 45.14
N PRO A 808 -2.65 27.76 46.48
CA PRO A 808 -2.57 28.96 47.31
C PRO A 808 -1.48 29.94 46.86
N ILE A 809 -1.79 31.24 46.89
CA ILE A 809 -0.85 32.29 46.49
C ILE A 809 0.25 32.41 47.55
N CYS A 810 1.46 31.98 47.19
CA CYS A 810 2.63 31.96 48.06
C CYS A 810 3.75 32.80 47.46
N PHE A 811 4.31 33.72 48.26
CA PHE A 811 5.47 34.51 47.86
C PHE A 811 6.76 33.97 48.49
N THR A 812 7.87 34.10 47.76
CA THR A 812 9.21 33.89 48.29
C THR A 812 10.13 35.01 47.81
N SER A 813 11.14 35.33 48.61
CA SER A 813 12.20 36.25 48.20
C SER A 813 13.36 35.46 47.61
N ILE A 814 13.87 35.91 46.47
CA ILE A 814 15.13 35.41 45.89
C ILE A 814 16.06 36.60 45.59
N ARG A 815 17.37 36.35 45.61
CA ARG A 815 18.36 37.31 45.12
C ARG A 815 18.75 36.95 43.69
N ARG A 816 18.65 37.92 42.79
CA ARG A 816 18.99 37.75 41.37
C ARG A 816 20.15 38.66 41.02
N ASN A 817 21.04 38.16 40.17
CA ASN A 817 22.05 38.97 39.53
C ASN A 817 21.39 39.70 38.34
N GLU A 818 21.21 41.01 38.47
CA GLU A 818 20.68 41.85 37.39
C GLU A 818 21.76 42.81 36.90
N VAL A 819 21.76 43.14 35.61
CA VAL A 819 22.66 44.16 35.06
C VAL A 819 22.06 45.53 35.34
N GLU A 820 22.80 46.39 36.04
CA GLU A 820 22.34 47.71 36.50
C GLU A 820 22.11 48.69 35.35
N SER A 821 22.98 48.66 34.34
CA SER A 821 23.01 49.61 33.25
C SER A 821 22.53 49.02 31.92
N LYS A 822 21.91 49.86 31.09
CA LYS A 822 21.52 49.53 29.70
C LYS A 822 22.32 50.41 28.75
N ILE A 823 22.82 49.86 27.65
CA ILE A 823 23.40 50.66 26.57
C ILE A 823 22.27 51.45 25.91
N LEU A 824 22.37 52.78 25.94
CA LEU A 824 21.41 53.66 25.30
C LEU A 824 21.51 53.52 23.78
N CYS A 825 20.38 53.28 23.11
CA CYS A 825 20.31 53.21 21.64
C CYS A 825 20.91 54.46 20.97
N GLY A 826 20.80 55.64 21.58
CA GLY A 826 21.43 56.87 21.07
C GLY A 826 22.95 56.76 20.97
N LYS A 827 23.63 56.12 21.95
CA LYS A 827 25.08 55.91 21.91
C LYS A 827 25.50 54.91 20.83
N LEU A 828 24.68 53.87 20.63
CA LEU A 828 24.85 52.92 19.52
C LEU A 828 24.72 53.62 18.17
N LEU A 829 23.73 54.52 18.03
CA LEU A 829 23.51 55.27 16.79
C LEU A 829 24.63 56.28 16.53
N THR A 830 25.15 56.97 17.56
CA THR A 830 26.29 57.88 17.43
C THR A 830 27.57 57.15 17.01
N ALA A 831 27.82 55.96 17.55
CA ALA A 831 28.94 55.13 17.14
C ALA A 831 28.78 54.59 15.72
N TYR A 832 27.57 54.14 15.35
CA TYR A 832 27.25 53.69 14.01
C TYR A 832 27.46 54.80 12.96
N ASN A 833 27.15 56.05 13.32
CA ASN A 833 27.35 57.23 12.48
C ASN A 833 28.78 57.83 12.56
N GLY A 834 29.77 57.10 13.09
CA GLY A 834 31.19 57.48 13.05
C GLY A 834 31.69 58.36 14.19
N GLY A 835 30.88 58.61 15.23
CA GLY A 835 31.33 59.28 16.46
C GLY A 835 32.20 58.38 17.34
N LYS A 836 32.96 58.97 18.30
CA LYS A 836 33.78 58.20 19.26
C LYS A 836 32.90 57.24 20.08
N GLY A 837 33.05 55.94 19.84
CA GLY A 837 32.27 54.85 20.44
C GLY A 837 32.66 54.47 21.87
N GLU A 838 32.75 55.44 22.79
CA GLU A 838 32.98 55.13 24.21
C GLU A 838 31.70 54.56 24.86
N GLY A 839 31.80 53.37 25.47
CA GLY A 839 30.69 52.74 26.20
C GLY A 839 29.74 51.86 25.38
N LEU A 840 30.20 51.26 24.28
CA LEU A 840 29.43 50.31 23.45
C LEU A 840 29.45 48.86 23.96
N PHE A 841 30.15 48.59 25.06
CA PHE A 841 30.16 47.29 25.70
C PHE A 841 29.69 47.45 27.16
N LEU A 842 28.84 46.52 27.59
CA LEU A 842 28.51 46.34 29.01
C LEU A 842 29.43 45.25 29.54
N ASN A 843 30.26 45.59 30.53
CA ASN A 843 31.01 44.58 31.25
C ASN A 843 30.08 43.99 32.32
N THR A 844 29.40 42.90 31.99
CA THR A 844 28.45 42.23 32.89
C THR A 844 29.06 41.91 34.25
N LYS A 845 30.36 41.61 34.37
CA LYS A 845 30.99 41.38 35.69
C LYS A 845 31.12 42.64 36.55
N ALA A 846 31.19 43.83 35.95
CA ALA A 846 31.32 45.11 36.64
C ALA A 846 29.96 45.78 36.93
N ASP A 847 28.93 45.47 36.13
CA ASP A 847 27.58 46.05 36.21
C ASP A 847 26.52 45.11 36.82
N ILE A 848 26.88 43.89 37.23
CA ILE A 848 25.95 43.00 37.93
C ILE A 848 25.73 43.52 39.35
N VAL A 849 24.48 43.79 39.67
CA VAL A 849 23.99 44.08 41.02
C VAL A 849 23.08 42.96 41.49
N GLN A 850 23.21 42.58 42.76
CA GLN A 850 22.25 41.67 43.37
C GLN A 850 21.02 42.44 43.81
N ARG A 851 19.85 42.10 43.26
CA ARG A 851 18.58 42.67 43.67
C ARG A 851 17.70 41.60 44.30
N SER A 852 17.02 41.96 45.38
CA SER A 852 15.96 41.14 45.93
C SER A 852 14.75 41.21 45.01
N SER A 853 14.15 40.07 44.72
CA SER A 853 12.87 39.96 44.01
C SER A 853 11.90 39.17 44.86
N ILE A 854 10.67 39.67 44.98
CA ILE A 854 9.56 38.94 45.58
C ILE A 854 8.78 38.27 44.44
N ILE A 855 8.90 36.95 44.36
CA ILE A 855 8.33 36.11 43.31
C ILE A 855 7.27 35.18 43.88
N LEU A 856 6.41 34.63 43.03
CA LEU A 856 5.50 33.57 43.42
C LEU A 856 6.24 32.22 43.46
N LYS A 857 5.81 31.34 44.36
CA LYS A 857 6.32 29.97 44.52
C LYS A 857 5.20 28.96 44.38
N ASP A 858 5.52 27.85 43.72
CA ASP A 858 4.64 26.68 43.52
C ASP A 858 3.27 27.06 42.93
N VAL A 859 3.29 27.64 41.73
CA VAL A 859 2.07 28.15 41.08
C VAL A 859 1.46 27.10 40.16
N ALA A 860 0.13 27.07 40.11
CA ALA A 860 -0.61 26.30 39.13
C ALA A 860 -1.91 27.03 38.74
N TYR A 861 -2.21 27.05 37.45
CA TYR A 861 -3.39 27.72 36.90
C TYR A 861 -4.11 26.83 35.88
N GLY A 862 -5.44 26.89 35.87
CA GLY A 862 -6.27 26.40 34.78
C GLY A 862 -6.69 27.56 33.88
N ILE A 863 -6.50 27.45 32.58
CA ILE A 863 -6.80 28.50 31.61
C ILE A 863 -7.90 27.99 30.68
N GLU A 864 -9.01 28.71 30.65
CA GLU A 864 -10.04 28.56 29.61
C GLU A 864 -9.84 29.66 28.58
N ALA A 865 -9.78 29.26 27.32
CA ALA A 865 -9.57 30.18 26.21
C ALA A 865 -10.27 29.68 24.97
N HIS A 866 -10.63 30.60 24.08
CA HIS A 866 -11.00 30.27 22.71
C HIS A 866 -10.08 31.01 21.75
N PHE A 867 -10.22 30.71 20.45
CA PHE A 867 -9.55 31.48 19.43
C PHE A 867 -10.54 31.95 18.37
N GLU A 868 -10.22 33.12 17.83
CA GLU A 868 -10.91 33.71 16.70
C GLU A 868 -10.05 33.52 15.44
N MET A 869 -10.70 33.26 14.31
CA MET A 869 -10.02 33.21 13.01
C MET A 869 -9.69 34.63 12.57
N THR A 870 -8.49 34.84 12.03
CA THR A 870 -8.08 36.14 11.50
C THR A 870 -8.20 36.17 9.97
N GLU A 871 -8.20 37.37 9.39
CA GLU A 871 -8.19 37.59 7.94
C GLU A 871 -6.94 37.01 7.23
N LYS A 872 -5.93 36.57 7.99
CA LYS A 872 -4.69 35.97 7.47
C LYS A 872 -4.76 34.43 7.37
N ALA A 873 -5.94 33.84 7.57
CA ALA A 873 -6.15 32.40 7.43
C ALA A 873 -6.06 31.95 5.96
N SER A 874 -5.38 30.83 5.71
CA SER A 874 -5.29 30.24 4.36
C SER A 874 -6.57 29.48 4.00
N PRO A 875 -6.86 29.20 2.71
CA PRO A 875 -8.07 28.45 2.30
C PRO A 875 -8.22 27.04 2.91
N GLY A 876 -7.13 26.46 3.43
CA GLY A 876 -7.11 25.18 4.12
C GLY A 876 -7.06 25.28 5.66
N ASP A 877 -7.26 26.47 6.23
CA ASP A 877 -7.32 26.70 7.66
C ASP A 877 -8.77 26.78 8.13
N ASN A 878 -9.12 26.01 9.16
CA ASN A 878 -10.44 26.02 9.77
C ASN A 878 -10.33 25.79 11.29
N PRO A 879 -11.38 26.13 12.06
CA PRO A 879 -11.35 26.00 13.52
C PRO A 879 -11.09 24.56 14.02
N GLY A 880 -11.63 23.53 13.35
CA GLY A 880 -11.39 22.13 13.73
C GLY A 880 -9.91 21.78 13.69
N LYS A 881 -9.25 22.09 12.57
CA LYS A 881 -7.81 21.88 12.38
C LYS A 881 -6.96 22.55 13.46
N PHE A 882 -7.25 23.80 13.83
CA PHE A 882 -6.48 24.51 14.86
C PHE A 882 -6.72 23.95 16.26
N LYS A 883 -7.97 23.56 16.59
CA LYS A 883 -8.30 22.88 17.84
C LYS A 883 -7.56 21.55 17.97
N ASP A 884 -7.51 20.78 16.89
CA ASP A 884 -6.88 19.45 16.88
C ASP A 884 -5.36 19.55 17.06
N ILE A 885 -4.73 20.53 16.39
CA ILE A 885 -3.30 20.80 16.54
C ILE A 885 -2.98 21.20 18.00
N MET A 886 -3.77 22.10 18.58
CA MET A 886 -3.60 22.52 19.97
C MET A 886 -3.79 21.34 20.94
N SER A 887 -4.87 20.57 20.79
CA SER A 887 -5.19 19.42 21.64
C SER A 887 -4.10 18.34 21.58
N ARG A 888 -3.55 18.08 20.39
CA ARG A 888 -2.42 17.16 20.20
C ARG A 888 -1.17 17.65 20.91
N ARG A 889 -0.83 18.92 20.75
CA ARG A 889 0.36 19.54 21.37
C ARG A 889 0.28 19.51 22.89
N LEU A 890 -0.90 19.80 23.45
CA LEU A 890 -1.15 19.67 24.89
C LEU A 890 -0.95 18.24 25.39
N ARG A 891 -1.55 17.24 24.73
CA ARG A 891 -1.42 15.81 25.13
C ARG A 891 0.01 15.28 25.05
N LYS A 892 0.80 15.77 24.11
CA LYS A 892 2.21 15.34 23.92
C LYS A 892 3.22 16.18 24.69
N GLY A 893 2.81 17.30 25.28
CA GLY A 893 3.74 18.28 25.87
C GLY A 893 4.61 19.00 24.83
N GLU A 894 4.15 19.12 23.58
CA GLU A 894 4.89 19.76 22.48
C GLU A 894 4.60 21.27 22.43
N CYS A 895 5.63 22.10 22.27
CA CYS A 895 5.52 23.56 22.13
C CYS A 895 6.43 24.07 21.00
N TYR A 896 6.21 25.29 20.52
CA TYR A 896 7.12 25.95 19.56
C TYR A 896 8.40 26.45 20.25
N HIS A 897 8.24 26.98 21.46
CA HIS A 897 9.32 27.33 22.36
C HIS A 897 8.85 27.10 23.80
N GLN A 898 9.80 26.85 24.71
CA GLN A 898 9.50 26.58 26.11
C GLN A 898 8.65 27.73 26.71
N PRO A 899 7.39 27.47 27.12
CA PRO A 899 6.58 28.48 27.79
C PRO A 899 7.18 28.82 29.15
N TYR A 900 6.91 30.03 29.65
CA TYR A 900 7.48 30.52 30.91
C TYR A 900 6.49 31.41 31.67
N LEU A 901 6.60 31.43 33.00
CA LEU A 901 5.71 32.15 33.91
C LEU A 901 6.24 33.56 34.18
N GLY A 902 5.97 34.46 33.23
CA GLY A 902 6.28 35.89 33.31
C GLY A 902 7.72 36.24 32.88
N CYS A 903 8.73 35.56 33.44
CA CYS A 903 10.14 35.71 33.05
C CYS A 903 10.70 34.39 32.50
N ARG A 904 11.58 34.45 31.49
CA ARG A 904 12.18 33.27 30.82
C ARG A 904 12.95 32.33 31.75
N GLU A 905 13.39 32.81 32.92
CA GLU A 905 14.06 32.00 33.96
C GLU A 905 13.12 31.01 34.65
N PHE A 906 11.80 31.21 34.53
CA PHE A 906 10.78 30.42 35.21
C PHE A 906 10.00 29.60 34.18
N PRO A 907 10.45 28.39 33.82
CA PRO A 907 9.76 27.56 32.83
C PRO A 907 8.37 27.15 33.32
N ALA A 908 7.41 27.16 32.41
CA ALA A 908 6.05 26.68 32.62
C ALA A 908 5.89 25.29 32.02
N PHE A 909 5.31 24.38 32.79
CA PHE A 909 4.84 23.07 32.32
C PHE A 909 3.35 23.16 32.00
N PHE A 910 2.87 22.32 31.09
CA PHE A 910 1.47 22.35 30.64
C PHE A 910 0.93 20.96 30.29
N CYS A 911 -0.38 20.79 30.43
CA CYS A 911 -1.14 19.62 29.96
C CYS A 911 -2.61 20.01 29.67
N PRO A 912 -3.41 19.14 29.03
CA PRO A 912 -4.86 19.34 29.01
C PRO A 912 -5.40 19.41 30.44
N TRP A 913 -6.42 20.25 30.65
CA TRP A 913 -7.04 20.39 31.96
C TRP A 913 -8.34 19.59 32.05
N ASP A 914 -8.36 18.58 32.92
CA ASP A 914 -9.51 17.69 33.15
C ASP A 914 -10.53 18.32 34.12
N GLU A 915 -11.82 18.14 33.83
CA GLU A 915 -12.91 18.61 34.70
C GLU A 915 -12.97 17.77 35.98
N GLY A 916 -12.51 18.35 37.10
CA GLY A 916 -12.54 17.68 38.42
C GLY A 916 -11.43 18.07 39.41
N GLU A 917 -10.43 18.87 39.00
CA GLU A 917 -9.40 19.34 39.94
C GLU A 917 -9.93 20.43 40.89
N GLU A 918 -9.85 20.18 42.20
CA GLU A 918 -10.33 21.12 43.24
C GLU A 918 -9.55 22.45 43.25
N HIS A 919 -10.28 23.57 43.27
CA HIS A 919 -9.73 24.92 43.45
C HIS A 919 -9.21 25.13 44.88
N ARG A 920 -7.96 24.74 45.15
CA ARG A 920 -7.37 24.88 46.51
C ARG A 920 -6.91 26.30 46.86
N GLY A 921 -7.02 27.26 45.94
CA GLY A 921 -6.72 28.69 46.16
C GLY A 921 -7.93 29.56 46.54
N GLY A 922 -9.08 28.95 46.87
CA GLY A 922 -10.43 29.51 46.84
C GLY A 922 -10.85 30.61 47.84
N GLU A 923 -10.04 31.65 48.07
CA GLU A 923 -10.52 32.87 48.74
C GLU A 923 -10.86 33.96 47.72
N SER A 924 -12.08 34.50 47.76
CA SER A 924 -12.46 35.64 46.91
C SER A 924 -11.64 36.88 47.29
N ARG A 925 -10.91 37.46 46.34
CA ARG A 925 -9.98 38.56 46.57
C ARG A 925 -10.00 39.55 45.41
N ASP A 926 -10.02 40.85 45.73
CA ASP A 926 -9.79 41.94 44.77
C ASP A 926 -8.30 42.27 44.77
N PHE A 927 -7.64 42.07 43.62
CA PHE A 927 -6.20 42.33 43.44
C PHE A 927 -5.91 43.76 42.97
N GLY A 928 -6.97 44.56 42.73
CA GLY A 928 -6.86 45.91 42.18
C GLY A 928 -6.57 45.90 40.67
N LEU A 929 -5.94 46.97 40.19
CA LEU A 929 -5.55 47.08 38.79
C LEU A 929 -4.37 46.17 38.48
N MET A 930 -4.53 45.34 37.45
CA MET A 930 -3.50 44.47 36.91
C MET A 930 -3.35 44.70 35.41
N LEU A 931 -2.15 44.45 34.89
CA LEU A 931 -1.90 44.52 33.45
C LEU A 931 -2.80 43.52 32.70
N TYR A 932 -3.59 44.01 31.75
CA TYR A 932 -4.41 43.20 30.86
C TYR A 932 -3.59 42.76 29.65
N ASP A 933 -3.15 43.72 28.82
CA ASP A 933 -2.28 43.51 27.66
C ASP A 933 -1.57 44.81 27.23
N MET A 934 -0.70 44.74 26.21
CA MET A 934 -0.11 45.90 25.55
C MET A 934 -0.84 46.18 24.22
N ASP A 935 -1.26 47.43 23.99
CA ASP A 935 -1.90 47.84 22.74
C ASP A 935 -0.83 48.12 21.67
N TYR A 936 -0.74 47.22 20.70
CA TYR A 936 0.20 47.32 19.57
C TYR A 936 -0.44 47.93 18.32
N SER A 937 -1.65 48.50 18.41
CA SER A 937 -2.32 49.12 17.26
C SER A 937 -1.53 50.28 16.65
N ASN A 938 -0.74 50.98 17.48
CA ASN A 938 0.26 51.94 17.04
C ASN A 938 1.68 51.48 17.45
N PRO A 939 2.49 50.94 16.53
CA PRO A 939 3.86 50.49 16.83
C PRO A 939 4.79 51.58 17.37
N GLU A 940 4.49 52.85 17.09
CA GLU A 940 5.27 54.02 17.58
C GLU A 940 4.81 54.49 18.98
N ASP A 941 3.66 54.02 19.48
CA ASP A 941 3.08 54.41 20.78
C ASP A 941 2.37 53.22 21.44
N ILE A 942 3.17 52.26 21.92
CA ILE A 942 2.65 51.06 22.59
C ILE A 942 2.21 51.42 24.02
N ARG A 943 0.90 51.33 24.27
CA ARG A 943 0.32 51.68 25.58
C ARG A 943 -0.09 50.44 26.38
N PRO A 944 0.20 50.38 27.70
CA PRO A 944 -0.29 49.32 28.56
C PRO A 944 -1.79 49.50 28.80
N THR A 945 -2.52 48.38 28.82
CA THR A 945 -3.93 48.34 29.21
C THR A 945 -4.08 47.57 30.51
N PHE A 946 -5.04 47.96 31.34
CA PHE A 946 -5.24 47.42 32.67
C PHE A 946 -6.68 46.94 32.85
N PHE A 947 -6.88 46.00 33.78
CA PHE A 947 -8.21 45.57 34.20
C PHE A 947 -8.23 45.47 35.72
N ARG A 948 -9.41 45.61 36.32
CA ARG A 948 -9.56 45.37 37.75
C ARG A 948 -9.73 43.88 38.00
N ALA A 949 -8.67 43.23 38.47
CA ALA A 949 -8.63 41.80 38.69
C ALA A 949 -9.36 41.44 39.99
N LYS A 950 -10.49 40.75 39.85
CA LYS A 950 -11.23 40.16 40.96
C LYS A 950 -11.30 38.65 40.78
N MET A 951 -10.99 37.93 41.84
CA MET A 951 -11.12 36.48 41.90
C MET A 951 -12.30 36.12 42.78
N GLU A 952 -13.20 35.29 42.28
CA GLU A 952 -14.35 34.74 43.00
C GLU A 952 -14.24 33.22 43.00
N ASN A 953 -14.21 32.60 44.18
CA ASN A 953 -14.06 31.15 44.34
C ASN A 953 -12.86 30.55 43.57
N GLY A 954 -11.73 31.28 43.52
CA GLY A 954 -10.52 30.84 42.81
C GLY A 954 -10.55 31.09 41.30
N VAL A 955 -11.57 31.76 40.76
CA VAL A 955 -11.73 32.03 39.33
C VAL A 955 -11.73 33.52 39.04
N ILE A 956 -10.98 33.92 38.02
CA ILE A 956 -10.98 35.27 37.45
C ILE A 956 -11.65 35.18 36.08
N ASP A 957 -12.84 35.76 35.95
CA ASP A 957 -13.61 35.77 34.69
C ASP A 957 -13.27 37.03 33.87
N LEU A 958 -12.82 36.81 32.62
CA LEU A 958 -12.35 37.86 31.73
C LEU A 958 -13.30 38.15 30.57
N ARG A 959 -14.36 37.35 30.39
CA ARG A 959 -15.25 37.43 29.22
C ARG A 959 -15.99 38.77 29.10
N ASN A 960 -16.21 39.46 30.23
CA ASN A 960 -16.90 40.75 30.30
C ASN A 960 -16.16 41.78 31.16
N CYS A 961 -14.83 41.65 31.34
CA CYS A 961 -14.09 42.59 32.19
C CYS A 961 -13.88 43.94 31.49
N GLU A 962 -14.00 45.04 32.24
CA GLU A 962 -13.68 46.37 31.74
C GLU A 962 -12.15 46.53 31.60
N VAL A 963 -11.71 46.87 30.38
CA VAL A 963 -10.30 47.14 30.08
C VAL A 963 -10.08 48.64 29.99
N LEU A 964 -9.25 49.16 30.89
CA LEU A 964 -8.85 50.56 31.01
C LEU A 964 -7.58 50.81 30.18
N ARG A 965 -7.55 51.93 29.45
CA ARG A 965 -6.40 52.37 28.64
C ARG A 965 -5.66 53.53 29.29
#